data_AF-A0A3R7HNI2-F1
#
_entry.id   AF-A0A3R7HNI2-F1
#
_cell.length_a   1.000
_cell.length_b   1.000
_cell.length_c   1.000
_cell.angle_alpha   90.00
_cell.angle_beta   90.00
_cell.angle_gamma   90.00
#
_symmetry.space_group_name_H-M   'P 1'
#
loop_
_entity.id
_entity.type
_entity.pdbx_description
1 polymer ?
#
loop_
_entity_poly.entity_id
_entity_poly.type
_entity_poly.pdbx_seq_one_letter_code
_entity_poly.pdbx_strand_id
1 'polypeptide(L)'
;MDLVAALTGYSQATRHIQIDTALPRKFAVERFHGREAINESFRFEIDVLSNEPFLDLTPLLGSAARLRLATGAGERCWNGYITHAAYADSDGEITRYRLTLESWLAFLHLRRNCLYFTDLNTEGVCERVFGDYPEARRRYELKEPQRTFGLRGQYRETDFAFVMRQLSEAGMSFRIEHAQDSGAAPSGDHTVVVFDRRAELGKGSTIAFNQQDVGDPDGVVTQFTERHQIVPDRVVATSWKASELLALTGHAQGQADSGAPVMPVREIFDAQRAGRFDTVDGAQRYAEQRFDALRLPKLIHHGAGSSRTLEAGKVHTLTGYLDKAISFVPLSIEHEAVNNLGAEIAQLLAQGELEQGHYRNRFVAVPVGVPIVPPYRDRPTVSGVQTAIVVGEPGSRVSSTRDHQVRIQFPWMRGVAPLPGGLTDTASRSNPAGHAPGNHQSGVVARLAEQTAGPNFGHSFTPRIGAEVVVGFDSGNIDMPVVLGQVYGGRVQPPFAAGEGSSANHPGTLSGMQTQTLDGQSGSRWVMDDASGQSRHELVNSVANSGLSQGYLIAQQGAVRGAYRGEGFELATQGWSVVRAGDGMLVSSTARAQATSTQMDAAESVGQLKQAVATAKRLDSSATGAKASGFAGNAAQADFLKAIDPQQDGKYTGAVNGQSATRPVGTQRDGGAPVERFATPAIVLESPENIAFTTPASAVSYAAEHVHLTAQGDAHLAAGATVAAASGDAVSLFSAAGGLKAIANQGPVSIEAHTATMEILADQSVRIMSTEDRVDVLAQDAIVLQQGPNRITLKGADITVETPGQFLVKAGSHPFPGPATTTVSLPALPVTPPPGDVCDFLAGGFTSGGAGGASSLAATSASAAVPALAAASAPASAPAAPPGPGLGSQAAGASGPRPYIPISSELAGPPSKQPAPPPSVCAQQLQAAKQNDYTVSMGGADYYETDASGKAVLDSSGKPTLLNFAGSSGTFDIEYSPSTTQLSATVIIKVLLKDQYLLDASGQVAMDAAGKPKSIPFNTNGIAPGVKLKPVNRTGGLGSVAGFQKRIESRLNENNYYMRPKACPRGGACTCKVAIALNVKFVDTGRSHKTINLYPTTSRPDAENWGEVQVSWDTSTQWFKPIETQNAIAHETGHLFAWPDEYFVGGGTVYKGYINAQKLVDVQMSQLTDNWQRSTDTNLMGQGMYSAAPAIAKYYMYGFRDWFKDRTGIEWEVLK
;
A
#
# COMPACT_ATOMS: atom_id res chain seq x y z
N MET A 1 47.26 -51.94 76.51
CA MET A 1 46.93 -50.62 75.92
C MET A 1 45.62 -50.78 75.18
N ASP A 2 44.84 -49.72 75.06
CA ASP A 2 43.44 -49.82 74.63
C ASP A 2 43.28 -49.51 73.14
N LEU A 3 42.82 -50.50 72.36
CA LEU A 3 42.54 -50.34 70.92
C LEU A 3 41.42 -49.31 70.66
N VAL A 4 40.51 -49.12 71.63
CA VAL A 4 39.44 -48.12 71.53
C VAL A 4 40.01 -46.70 71.52
N ALA A 5 41.16 -46.47 72.17
CA ALA A 5 41.83 -45.17 72.11
C ALA A 5 42.36 -44.86 70.70
N ALA A 6 42.98 -45.84 70.03
CA ALA A 6 43.42 -45.70 68.64
C ALA A 6 42.24 -45.43 67.68
N LEU A 7 41.10 -46.08 67.92
CA LEU A 7 39.86 -45.86 67.16
C LEU A 7 39.24 -44.46 67.32
N THR A 8 39.64 -43.67 68.32
CA THR A 8 39.29 -42.23 68.39
C THR A 8 40.17 -41.34 67.50
N GLY A 9 41.23 -41.89 66.88
CA GLY A 9 42.27 -41.16 66.14
C GLY A 9 41.80 -40.44 64.87
N TYR A 10 40.68 -40.85 64.27
CA TYR A 10 40.13 -40.23 63.04
C TYR A 10 39.43 -38.88 63.27
N SER A 11 39.39 -38.38 64.50
CA SER A 11 38.91 -37.02 64.78
C SER A 11 39.79 -35.96 64.11
N GLN A 12 39.14 -35.02 63.43
CA GLN A 12 39.80 -33.84 62.85
C GLN A 12 40.21 -32.79 63.90
N ALA A 13 39.65 -32.84 65.12
CA ALA A 13 39.63 -31.71 66.06
C ALA A 13 41.00 -31.29 66.63
N THR A 14 42.05 -32.09 66.42
CA THR A 14 43.45 -31.78 66.80
C THR A 14 44.38 -31.69 65.59
N ARG A 15 43.82 -31.64 64.37
CA ARG A 15 44.58 -31.67 63.12
C ARG A 15 44.86 -30.26 62.58
N HIS A 16 46.04 -30.09 61.98
CA HIS A 16 46.44 -28.84 61.32
C HIS A 16 45.69 -28.59 60.02
N ILE A 17 45.18 -29.65 59.38
CA ILE A 17 44.32 -29.60 58.20
C ILE A 17 42.99 -30.28 58.51
N GLN A 18 41.88 -29.60 58.23
CA GLN A 18 40.52 -30.06 58.51
C GLN A 18 39.62 -29.85 57.27
N ILE A 19 38.54 -30.62 57.14
CA ILE A 19 37.58 -30.50 56.04
C ILE A 19 36.14 -30.73 56.48
N ASP A 20 35.27 -29.76 56.20
CA ASP A 20 33.84 -29.82 56.45
C ASP A 20 33.10 -30.09 55.12
N THR A 21 32.31 -31.16 55.06
CA THR A 21 31.60 -31.62 53.84
C THR A 21 30.15 -32.01 54.14
N ALA A 22 29.36 -32.29 53.10
CA ALA A 22 28.01 -32.86 53.24
C ALA A 22 27.95 -34.25 53.91
N LEU A 23 29.09 -34.94 54.08
CA LEU A 23 29.22 -36.16 54.88
C LEU A 23 29.90 -35.83 56.23
N PRO A 24 29.15 -35.39 57.25
CA PRO A 24 29.72 -34.81 58.47
C PRO A 24 30.53 -35.84 59.26
N ARG A 25 31.78 -35.47 59.60
CA ARG A 25 32.73 -36.28 60.39
C ARG A 25 33.10 -37.65 59.79
N LYS A 26 32.87 -37.88 58.49
CA LYS A 26 33.25 -39.12 57.78
C LYS A 26 34.69 -39.14 57.26
N PHE A 27 35.37 -38.00 57.25
CA PHE A 27 36.70 -37.85 56.66
C PHE A 27 37.69 -37.18 57.62
N ALA A 28 38.97 -37.52 57.48
CA ALA A 28 40.11 -36.73 57.98
C ALA A 28 41.07 -36.47 56.80
N VAL A 29 41.63 -35.26 56.69
CA VAL A 29 42.55 -34.93 55.59
C VAL A 29 43.91 -35.61 55.82
N GLU A 30 44.44 -36.28 54.80
CA GLU A 30 45.82 -36.77 54.77
C GLU A 30 46.75 -35.69 54.21
N ARG A 31 46.42 -35.19 53.02
CA ARG A 31 47.15 -34.14 52.32
C ARG A 31 46.24 -33.38 51.36
N PHE A 32 46.69 -32.21 50.93
CA PHE A 32 46.13 -31.57 49.73
C PHE A 32 47.22 -30.98 48.85
N HIS A 33 46.91 -30.89 47.57
CA HIS A 33 47.65 -30.10 46.57
C HIS A 33 46.63 -29.26 45.79
N GLY A 34 46.93 -27.98 45.54
CA GLY A 34 46.01 -27.14 44.80
C GLY A 34 46.57 -25.80 44.38
N ARG A 35 45.80 -25.08 43.56
CA ARG A 35 46.19 -23.81 42.96
C ARG A 35 45.05 -22.80 43.08
N GLU A 36 45.37 -21.58 43.50
CA GLU A 36 44.52 -20.40 43.42
C GLU A 36 45.20 -19.33 42.56
N ALA A 37 44.47 -18.63 41.69
CA ALA A 37 45.04 -17.59 40.85
C ALA A 37 44.00 -16.55 40.38
N ILE A 38 44.49 -15.35 40.06
CA ILE A 38 43.70 -14.31 39.40
C ILE A 38 43.36 -14.79 37.98
N ASN A 39 42.10 -14.63 37.57
CA ASN A 39 41.55 -15.08 36.28
C ASN A 39 41.46 -16.61 36.06
N GLU A 40 41.63 -17.42 37.11
CA GLU A 40 41.42 -18.87 37.10
C GLU A 40 40.39 -19.26 38.19
N SER A 41 39.71 -20.40 38.04
CA SER A 41 39.09 -21.05 39.21
C SER A 41 40.20 -21.59 40.09
N PHE A 42 40.08 -21.48 41.42
CA PHE A 42 40.88 -22.32 42.29
C PHE A 42 40.49 -23.80 42.09
N ARG A 43 41.44 -24.69 42.36
CA ARG A 43 41.25 -26.15 42.39
C ARG A 43 42.17 -26.77 43.44
N PHE A 44 41.59 -27.48 44.39
CA PHE A 44 42.32 -28.29 45.37
C PHE A 44 41.94 -29.76 45.21
N GLU A 45 42.93 -30.63 45.07
CA GLU A 45 42.79 -32.07 45.16
C GLU A 45 43.23 -32.50 46.57
N ILE A 46 42.30 -33.10 47.30
CA ILE A 46 42.38 -33.38 48.73
C ILE A 46 42.27 -34.89 48.90
N ASP A 47 43.35 -35.53 49.37
CA ASP A 47 43.30 -36.93 49.77
C ASP A 47 42.81 -37.00 51.22
N VAL A 48 41.73 -37.75 51.43
CA VAL A 48 41.05 -37.90 52.72
C VAL A 48 40.90 -39.37 53.10
N LEU A 49 41.02 -39.65 54.39
CA LEU A 49 40.91 -40.99 54.96
C LEU A 49 39.57 -41.16 55.68
N SER A 50 39.02 -42.35 55.61
CA SER A 50 37.86 -42.79 56.39
C SER A 50 38.09 -44.21 56.92
N ASN A 51 37.46 -44.52 58.06
CA ASN A 51 37.32 -45.88 58.57
C ASN A 51 36.09 -46.62 57.98
N GLU A 52 35.33 -45.98 57.09
CA GLU A 52 34.20 -46.57 56.39
C GLU A 52 34.55 -46.84 54.91
N PRO A 53 34.66 -48.12 54.48
CA PRO A 53 34.85 -48.48 53.08
C PRO A 53 33.54 -48.34 52.30
N PHE A 54 33.66 -48.05 51.00
CA PHE A 54 32.53 -47.95 50.06
C PHE A 54 31.45 -46.92 50.45
N LEU A 55 31.84 -45.76 50.99
CA LEU A 55 30.94 -44.62 51.21
C LEU A 55 30.23 -44.22 49.91
N ASP A 56 28.93 -43.93 50.01
CA ASP A 56 28.20 -43.27 48.93
C ASP A 56 28.71 -41.82 48.79
N LEU A 57 29.38 -41.53 47.68
CA LEU A 57 29.95 -40.22 47.37
C LEU A 57 28.93 -39.31 46.65
N THR A 58 27.75 -39.82 46.26
CA THR A 58 26.71 -39.05 45.56
C THR A 58 26.30 -37.78 46.30
N PRO A 59 26.14 -37.77 47.65
CA PRO A 59 25.79 -36.55 48.40
C PRO A 59 26.88 -35.47 48.41
N LEU A 60 28.11 -35.78 47.99
CA LEU A 60 29.20 -34.80 47.91
C LEU A 60 29.16 -33.97 46.63
N LEU A 61 28.78 -34.56 45.49
CA LEU A 61 28.91 -33.91 44.18
C LEU A 61 27.99 -32.69 44.05
N GLY A 62 28.59 -31.53 43.73
CA GLY A 62 27.90 -30.24 43.71
C GLY A 62 27.59 -29.65 45.10
N SER A 63 27.90 -30.37 46.19
CA SER A 63 27.72 -29.85 47.55
C SER A 63 28.84 -28.88 47.93
N ALA A 64 28.52 -27.96 48.85
CA ALA A 64 29.48 -27.06 49.47
C ALA A 64 30.48 -27.84 50.34
N ALA A 65 31.73 -27.37 50.40
CA ALA A 65 32.74 -27.91 51.30
C ALA A 65 33.82 -26.87 51.63
N ARG A 66 34.43 -27.02 52.80
CA ARG A 66 35.37 -26.07 53.40
C ARG A 66 36.65 -26.81 53.80
N LEU A 67 37.78 -26.42 53.23
CA LEU A 67 39.12 -26.86 53.62
C LEU A 67 39.74 -25.82 54.56
N ARG A 68 40.32 -26.26 55.69
CA ARG A 68 40.90 -25.38 56.72
C ARG A 68 42.34 -25.76 57.03
N LEU A 69 43.21 -24.77 57.19
CA LEU A 69 44.64 -24.90 57.54
C LEU A 69 44.96 -24.00 58.74
N ALA A 70 45.50 -24.56 59.82
CA ALA A 70 45.88 -23.82 61.02
C ALA A 70 47.01 -22.80 60.76
N THR A 71 46.89 -21.62 61.34
CA THR A 71 47.83 -20.49 61.27
C THR A 71 48.18 -19.98 62.67
N GLY A 72 49.13 -19.05 62.80
CA GLY A 72 49.50 -18.46 64.09
C GLY A 72 48.39 -17.62 64.72
N ALA A 73 47.52 -17.05 63.90
CA ALA A 73 46.40 -16.19 64.32
C ALA A 73 45.01 -16.88 64.29
N GLY A 74 44.91 -18.14 63.84
CA GLY A 74 43.64 -18.86 63.71
C GLY A 74 43.68 -19.99 62.69
N GLU A 75 42.79 -19.95 61.69
CA GLU A 75 42.77 -20.87 60.56
C GLU A 75 42.57 -20.08 59.24
N ARG A 76 43.23 -20.51 58.16
CA ARG A 76 42.90 -20.12 56.79
C ARG A 76 41.86 -21.07 56.23
N CYS A 77 40.80 -20.53 55.64
CA CYS A 77 39.69 -21.27 55.05
C CYS A 77 39.64 -21.10 53.52
N TRP A 78 39.49 -22.20 52.81
CA TRP A 78 39.06 -22.25 51.42
C TRP A 78 37.66 -22.86 51.34
N ASN A 79 36.66 -22.01 51.13
CA ASN A 79 35.29 -22.41 50.84
C ASN A 79 35.11 -22.70 49.35
N GLY A 80 34.31 -23.70 48.98
CA GLY A 80 34.07 -24.07 47.59
C GLY A 80 33.01 -25.16 47.43
N TYR A 81 33.04 -25.85 46.29
CA TYR A 81 32.12 -26.95 45.96
C TYR A 81 32.91 -28.18 45.50
N ILE A 82 32.43 -29.38 45.87
CA ILE A 82 33.05 -30.64 45.45
C ILE A 82 32.58 -30.97 44.03
N THR A 83 33.47 -30.93 43.05
CA THR A 83 33.16 -31.23 41.63
C THR A 83 33.44 -32.68 41.28
N HIS A 84 34.41 -33.31 41.95
CA HIS A 84 34.75 -34.72 41.79
C HIS A 84 34.96 -35.35 43.17
N ALA A 85 34.52 -36.60 43.32
CA ALA A 85 34.77 -37.43 44.48
C ALA A 85 35.00 -38.87 44.00
N ALA A 86 36.11 -39.49 44.41
CA ALA A 86 36.51 -40.82 43.97
C ALA A 86 37.08 -41.65 45.12
N TYR A 87 36.84 -42.96 45.08
CA TYR A 87 37.64 -43.94 45.82
C TYR A 87 39.05 -44.00 45.23
N ALA A 88 40.08 -44.05 46.08
CA ALA A 88 41.47 -44.18 45.65
C ALA A 88 41.99 -45.61 45.91
N ASP A 89 42.23 -45.94 47.17
CA ASP A 89 42.72 -47.24 47.64
C ASP A 89 42.30 -47.52 49.10
N SER A 90 42.59 -48.72 49.58
CA SER A 90 42.35 -49.15 50.97
C SER A 90 43.34 -50.23 51.36
N ASP A 91 43.79 -50.22 52.62
CA ASP A 91 44.67 -51.23 53.22
C ASP A 91 43.89 -52.33 53.97
N GLY A 92 42.58 -52.14 54.16
CA GLY A 92 41.68 -53.03 54.91
C GLY A 92 41.20 -52.47 56.26
N GLU A 93 41.89 -51.48 56.84
CA GLU A 93 41.46 -50.77 58.05
C GLU A 93 41.08 -49.31 57.77
N ILE A 94 41.74 -48.70 56.77
CA ILE A 94 41.53 -47.33 56.28
C ILE A 94 41.15 -47.39 54.81
N THR A 95 40.24 -46.51 54.38
CA THR A 95 39.94 -46.25 52.96
C THR A 95 40.28 -44.80 52.62
N ARG A 96 41.05 -44.60 51.56
CA ARG A 96 41.40 -43.29 51.01
C ARG A 96 40.42 -42.92 49.89
N TYR A 97 39.97 -41.68 49.92
CA TYR A 97 39.17 -41.05 48.88
C TYR A 97 39.87 -39.77 48.42
N ARG A 98 39.70 -39.40 47.14
CA ARG A 98 40.12 -38.11 46.60
C ARG A 98 38.92 -37.23 46.34
N LEU A 99 38.95 -36.02 46.87
CA LEU A 99 37.95 -34.97 46.65
C LEU A 99 38.58 -33.83 45.86
N THR A 100 37.84 -33.25 44.92
CA THR A 100 38.25 -32.05 44.17
C THR A 100 37.34 -30.88 44.53
N LEU A 101 37.91 -29.87 45.18
CA LEU A 101 37.26 -28.66 45.65
C LEU A 101 37.56 -27.50 44.70
N GLU A 102 36.54 -26.93 44.06
CA GLU A 102 36.65 -25.85 43.06
C GLU A 102 35.64 -24.72 43.32
N SER A 103 35.81 -23.59 42.63
CA SER A 103 34.85 -22.48 42.65
C SER A 103 33.54 -22.87 41.93
N TRP A 104 32.45 -22.16 42.22
CA TRP A 104 31.22 -22.21 41.40
C TRP A 104 31.48 -21.90 39.92
N LEU A 105 32.59 -21.23 39.58
CA LEU A 105 33.08 -21.05 38.21
C LEU A 105 33.28 -22.38 37.45
N ALA A 106 33.56 -23.50 38.13
CA ALA A 106 33.65 -24.81 37.51
C ALA A 106 32.34 -25.24 36.84
N PHE A 107 31.18 -24.87 37.40
CA PHE A 107 29.87 -25.18 36.83
C PHE A 107 29.64 -24.50 35.47
N LEU A 108 30.28 -23.35 35.22
CA LEU A 108 30.20 -22.64 33.94
C LEU A 108 30.98 -23.35 32.81
N HIS A 109 31.79 -24.37 33.10
CA HIS A 109 32.36 -25.26 32.07
C HIS A 109 31.38 -26.33 31.60
N LEU A 110 30.44 -26.75 32.46
CA LEU A 110 29.49 -27.84 32.18
C LEU A 110 28.37 -27.43 31.22
N ARG A 111 28.23 -26.13 30.95
CA ARG A 111 27.16 -25.56 30.14
C ARG A 111 27.70 -24.81 28.92
N ARG A 112 27.09 -25.06 27.76
CA ARG A 112 27.45 -24.51 26.44
C ARG A 112 26.19 -24.07 25.72
N ASN A 113 26.16 -22.83 25.24
CA ASN A 113 24.95 -22.25 24.64
C ASN A 113 25.21 -21.54 23.30
N CYS A 114 24.12 -21.19 22.61
CA CYS A 114 24.07 -20.04 21.70
C CYS A 114 23.01 -19.08 22.26
N LEU A 115 23.40 -17.85 22.59
CA LEU A 115 22.53 -16.82 23.19
C LEU A 115 22.87 -15.45 22.61
N TYR A 116 21.88 -14.57 22.50
CA TYR A 116 22.11 -13.14 22.25
C TYR A 116 21.77 -12.31 23.49
N PHE A 117 22.63 -11.33 23.73
CA PHE A 117 22.55 -10.30 24.76
C PHE A 117 22.46 -8.95 24.04
N THR A 118 21.58 -8.06 24.49
CA THR A 118 21.20 -6.84 23.76
C THR A 118 21.13 -5.67 24.72
N ASP A 119 21.73 -4.54 24.33
CA ASP A 119 21.80 -3.30 25.11
C ASP A 119 22.39 -3.44 26.53
N LEU A 120 23.36 -4.35 26.69
CA LEU A 120 24.05 -4.64 27.97
C LEU A 120 25.55 -4.31 27.90
N ASN A 121 26.14 -3.92 29.02
CA ASN A 121 27.60 -3.80 29.19
C ASN A 121 28.22 -5.13 29.65
N THR A 122 29.55 -5.17 29.83
CA THR A 122 30.26 -6.40 30.25
C THR A 122 29.74 -6.95 31.58
N GLU A 123 29.54 -6.08 32.58
CA GLU A 123 28.94 -6.43 33.86
C GLU A 123 27.53 -7.03 33.71
N GLY A 124 26.63 -6.36 32.98
CA GLY A 124 25.26 -6.86 32.73
C GLY A 124 25.21 -8.17 31.95
N VAL A 125 26.17 -8.41 31.05
CA VAL A 125 26.32 -9.73 30.40
C VAL A 125 26.80 -10.79 31.40
N CYS A 126 27.78 -10.47 32.26
CA CYS A 126 28.27 -11.38 33.28
C CYS A 126 27.19 -11.70 34.32
N GLU A 127 26.47 -10.70 34.84
CA GLU A 127 25.34 -10.87 35.77
C GLU A 127 24.23 -11.74 35.20
N ARG A 128 23.96 -11.63 33.89
CA ARG A 128 22.95 -12.44 33.21
C ARG A 128 23.39 -13.91 33.08
N VAL A 129 24.69 -14.18 32.90
CA VAL A 129 25.24 -15.55 32.97
C VAL A 129 25.28 -16.05 34.42
N PHE A 130 25.83 -15.28 35.36
CA PHE A 130 25.98 -15.67 36.77
C PHE A 130 24.62 -15.86 37.48
N GLY A 131 23.60 -15.07 37.14
CA GLY A 131 22.24 -15.23 37.66
C GLY A 131 21.54 -16.54 37.25
N ASP A 132 22.13 -17.33 36.34
CA ASP A 132 21.67 -18.70 36.09
C ASP A 132 22.21 -19.71 37.12
N TYR A 133 23.12 -19.31 38.03
CA TYR A 133 23.79 -20.15 39.04
C TYR A 133 23.55 -19.58 40.46
N PRO A 134 22.68 -20.17 41.29
CA PRO A 134 22.41 -19.70 42.67
C PRO A 134 23.66 -19.61 43.57
N GLU A 135 24.68 -20.39 43.24
CA GLU A 135 25.97 -20.49 43.93
C GLU A 135 26.88 -19.28 43.64
N ALA A 136 26.56 -18.49 42.61
CA ALA A 136 27.41 -17.43 42.09
C ALA A 136 27.41 -16.17 42.96
N ARG A 137 28.13 -16.21 44.08
CA ARG A 137 28.50 -15.01 44.87
C ARG A 137 29.59 -14.23 44.11
N ARG A 138 29.29 -12.96 43.79
CA ARG A 138 30.17 -12.04 43.04
C ARG A 138 30.10 -10.61 43.54
N ARG A 139 31.14 -9.83 43.28
CA ARG A 139 31.25 -8.38 43.55
C ARG A 139 31.99 -7.70 42.39
N TYR A 140 31.66 -6.45 42.09
CA TYR A 140 32.34 -5.64 41.07
C TYR A 140 33.07 -4.46 41.71
N GLU A 141 34.33 -4.27 41.35
CA GLU A 141 35.22 -3.20 41.81
C GLU A 141 35.75 -2.45 40.58
N LEU A 142 34.88 -1.64 39.99
CA LEU A 142 35.09 -1.00 38.69
C LEU A 142 35.15 0.53 38.84
N LYS A 143 36.15 1.15 38.21
CA LYS A 143 36.38 2.60 38.12
C LYS A 143 36.52 3.09 36.67
N GLU A 144 36.82 2.22 35.70
CA GLU A 144 36.79 2.56 34.28
C GLU A 144 35.37 2.45 33.70
N PRO A 145 34.93 3.41 32.85
CA PRO A 145 33.61 3.33 32.22
C PRO A 145 33.55 2.17 31.21
N GLN A 146 32.48 1.38 31.30
CA GLN A 146 32.26 0.21 30.44
C GLN A 146 31.71 0.59 29.05
N ARG A 147 31.87 -0.31 28.07
CA ARG A 147 31.13 -0.26 26.80
C ARG A 147 29.80 -0.99 26.95
N THR A 148 28.72 -0.41 26.44
CA THR A 148 27.45 -1.10 26.18
C THR A 148 27.46 -1.71 24.78
N PHE A 149 27.06 -2.97 24.64
CA PHE A 149 26.93 -3.68 23.37
C PHE A 149 25.45 -3.68 22.94
N GLY A 150 25.13 -3.09 21.79
CA GLY A 150 23.76 -3.18 21.22
C GLY A 150 23.37 -4.62 20.89
N LEU A 151 24.32 -5.41 20.37
CA LEU A 151 24.20 -6.85 20.20
C LEU A 151 25.51 -7.55 20.61
N ARG A 152 25.40 -8.64 21.36
CA ARG A 152 26.53 -9.49 21.75
C ARG A 152 26.13 -10.96 21.75
N GLY A 153 26.85 -11.79 20.98
CA GLY A 153 26.62 -13.22 20.88
C GLY A 153 27.53 -14.05 21.79
N GLN A 154 26.93 -14.98 22.52
CA GLN A 154 27.57 -16.25 22.90
C GLN A 154 27.29 -17.26 21.79
N TYR A 155 28.32 -17.88 21.20
CA TYR A 155 28.14 -18.80 20.07
C TYR A 155 28.97 -20.07 20.20
N ARG A 156 28.29 -21.19 20.47
CA ARG A 156 28.87 -22.54 20.55
C ARG A 156 30.07 -22.62 21.51
N GLU A 157 30.11 -21.78 22.54
CA GLU A 157 31.16 -21.70 23.57
C GLU A 157 30.54 -21.95 24.96
N THR A 158 31.36 -22.36 25.94
CA THR A 158 30.88 -22.56 27.32
C THR A 158 30.57 -21.23 27.99
N ASP A 159 29.74 -21.24 29.03
CA ASP A 159 29.43 -20.04 29.81
C ASP A 159 30.73 -19.44 30.41
N PHE A 160 31.67 -20.31 30.82
CA PHE A 160 32.99 -19.89 31.28
C PHE A 160 33.81 -19.23 30.17
N ALA A 161 33.93 -19.89 29.00
CA ALA A 161 34.70 -19.33 27.88
C ALA A 161 34.13 -17.97 27.43
N PHE A 162 32.81 -17.82 27.43
CA PHE A 162 32.13 -16.57 27.15
C PHE A 162 32.46 -15.48 28.18
N VAL A 163 32.25 -15.73 29.48
CA VAL A 163 32.57 -14.77 30.55
C VAL A 163 34.05 -14.38 30.51
N MET A 164 34.96 -15.35 30.40
CA MET A 164 36.40 -15.09 30.32
C MET A 164 36.80 -14.26 29.10
N ARG A 165 36.06 -14.39 27.99
CA ARG A 165 36.20 -13.55 26.80
C ARG A 165 35.66 -12.14 27.04
N GLN A 166 34.47 -12.00 27.63
CA GLN A 166 33.86 -10.70 27.98
C GLN A 166 34.77 -9.87 28.89
N LEU A 167 35.27 -10.46 29.97
CA LEU A 167 36.21 -9.82 30.89
C LEU A 167 37.51 -9.41 30.18
N SER A 168 38.05 -10.28 29.32
CA SER A 168 39.29 -10.00 28.58
C SER A 168 39.18 -8.93 27.48
N GLU A 169 37.99 -8.74 26.90
CA GLU A 169 37.74 -7.66 25.92
C GLU A 169 37.51 -6.30 26.61
N ALA A 170 37.17 -6.30 27.91
CA ALA A 170 36.91 -5.11 28.73
C ALA A 170 38.04 -4.74 29.71
N GLY A 171 39.15 -5.48 29.70
CA GLY A 171 40.31 -5.25 30.56
C GLY A 171 40.07 -5.55 32.05
N MET A 172 39.08 -6.39 32.37
CA MET A 172 38.69 -6.74 33.74
C MET A 172 39.33 -8.06 34.17
N SER A 173 39.99 -8.07 35.32
CA SER A 173 40.41 -9.31 35.99
C SER A 173 39.35 -9.79 36.98
N PHE A 174 39.50 -11.00 37.53
CA PHE A 174 38.84 -11.37 38.78
C PHE A 174 39.80 -12.09 39.75
N ARG A 175 39.52 -11.94 41.05
CA ARG A 175 40.13 -12.70 42.15
C ARG A 175 39.03 -13.44 42.93
N ILE A 176 39.41 -14.35 43.81
CA ILE A 176 38.46 -15.07 44.68
C ILE A 176 38.78 -14.76 46.14
N GLU A 177 37.78 -14.28 46.88
CA GLU A 177 37.89 -14.00 48.32
C GLU A 177 37.06 -15.03 49.09
N HIS A 178 37.69 -15.84 49.93
CA HIS A 178 37.01 -16.82 50.77
C HIS A 178 36.69 -16.24 52.16
N ALA A 179 35.50 -16.48 52.70
CA ALA A 179 35.19 -16.18 54.10
C ALA A 179 36.08 -16.99 55.07
N GLN A 180 36.64 -16.31 56.07
CA GLN A 180 37.58 -16.88 57.06
C GLN A 180 36.90 -17.15 58.41
N ASP A 181 35.68 -17.69 58.39
CA ASP A 181 34.89 -17.95 59.59
C ASP A 181 35.10 -19.36 60.15
N SER A 182 35.16 -19.48 61.48
CA SER A 182 35.38 -20.72 62.23
C SER A 182 34.14 -21.65 62.33
N GLY A 183 33.22 -21.56 61.37
CA GLY A 183 32.02 -22.38 61.33
C GLY A 183 32.32 -23.83 60.92
N ALA A 184 31.92 -24.80 61.75
CA ALA A 184 32.09 -26.24 61.51
C ALA A 184 31.03 -26.84 60.55
N ALA A 185 30.63 -26.08 59.52
CA ALA A 185 29.63 -26.48 58.54
C ALA A 185 30.21 -26.38 57.11
N PRO A 186 29.85 -27.30 56.20
CA PRO A 186 30.22 -27.18 54.79
C PRO A 186 29.76 -25.85 54.21
N SER A 187 30.67 -25.14 53.52
CA SER A 187 30.44 -23.76 53.08
C SER A 187 31.03 -23.51 51.70
N GLY A 188 30.21 -22.91 50.82
CA GLY A 188 30.61 -22.35 49.53
C GLY A 188 30.73 -20.83 49.59
N ASP A 189 31.06 -20.26 50.76
CA ASP A 189 31.18 -18.82 50.96
C ASP A 189 32.52 -18.27 50.42
N HIS A 190 32.61 -18.20 49.09
CA HIS A 190 33.66 -17.47 48.39
C HIS A 190 33.04 -16.52 47.38
N THR A 191 33.59 -15.31 47.27
CA THR A 191 33.11 -14.28 46.34
C THR A 191 34.09 -14.13 45.18
N VAL A 192 33.61 -14.26 43.94
CA VAL A 192 34.37 -13.85 42.75
C VAL A 192 34.31 -12.34 42.65
N VAL A 193 35.43 -11.67 42.89
CA VAL A 193 35.53 -10.21 42.82
C VAL A 193 36.11 -9.84 41.46
N VAL A 194 35.26 -9.31 40.58
CA VAL A 194 35.64 -8.77 39.26
C VAL A 194 36.11 -7.34 39.44
N PHE A 195 37.28 -7.00 38.91
CA PHE A 195 37.91 -5.69 39.09
C PHE A 195 38.62 -5.23 37.82
N ASP A 196 38.69 -3.91 37.60
CA ASP A 196 39.49 -3.35 36.50
C ASP A 196 40.87 -2.87 36.96
N ARG A 197 41.70 -2.50 35.98
CA ARG A 197 43.09 -2.10 36.18
C ARG A 197 43.32 -0.87 37.09
N ARG A 198 42.28 -0.14 37.49
CA ARG A 198 42.32 1.02 38.41
C ARG A 198 41.73 0.72 39.78
N ALA A 199 41.22 -0.49 40.01
CA ALA A 199 40.72 -0.93 41.30
C ALA A 199 41.80 -0.85 42.40
N GLU A 200 41.38 -0.66 43.64
CA GLU A 200 42.29 -0.74 44.80
C GLU A 200 42.40 -2.19 45.25
N LEU A 201 43.64 -2.69 45.36
CA LEU A 201 43.92 -4.05 45.79
C LEU A 201 43.86 -4.15 47.32
N GLY A 202 43.26 -5.23 47.82
CA GLY A 202 43.14 -5.48 49.26
C GLY A 202 44.51 -5.64 49.93
N LYS A 203 44.62 -5.29 51.21
CA LYS A 203 45.84 -5.49 52.00
C LYS A 203 45.94 -6.95 52.47
N GLY A 204 47.09 -7.57 52.25
CA GLY A 204 47.44 -8.89 52.76
C GLY A 204 48.35 -8.81 53.99
N SER A 205 48.98 -9.94 54.34
CA SER A 205 49.91 -10.06 55.45
C SER A 205 51.32 -9.48 55.18
N THR A 206 52.01 -9.15 56.26
CA THR A 206 53.47 -8.96 56.28
C THR A 206 54.13 -10.30 56.59
N ILE A 207 55.17 -10.68 55.85
CA ILE A 207 55.79 -12.01 55.92
C ILE A 207 57.32 -11.84 55.95
N ALA A 208 58.01 -12.60 56.81
CA ALA A 208 59.46 -12.59 56.88
C ALA A 208 60.11 -13.43 55.76
N PHE A 209 61.23 -12.93 55.22
CA PHE A 209 62.17 -13.70 54.41
C PHE A 209 63.21 -14.35 55.31
N ASN A 210 63.35 -15.69 55.24
CA ASN A 210 64.41 -16.43 55.92
C ASN A 210 64.85 -17.61 55.05
N GLN A 211 66.16 -17.85 54.88
CA GLN A 211 66.67 -18.91 53.99
C GLN A 211 66.26 -20.34 54.42
N GLN A 212 65.83 -20.51 55.66
CA GLN A 212 65.26 -21.73 56.22
C GLN A 212 63.98 -21.37 56.98
N ASP A 213 63.04 -22.31 57.07
CA ASP A 213 61.91 -22.16 58.00
C ASP A 213 62.42 -22.36 59.44
N VAL A 214 62.04 -21.45 60.33
CA VAL A 214 62.43 -21.43 61.75
C VAL A 214 61.32 -21.99 62.65
N GLY A 215 60.27 -22.57 62.05
CA GLY A 215 59.09 -23.07 62.76
C GLY A 215 58.07 -21.98 63.06
N ASP A 216 57.95 -20.98 62.18
CA ASP A 216 56.99 -19.89 62.32
C ASP A 216 55.55 -20.41 62.11
N PRO A 217 54.60 -20.20 63.05
CA PRO A 217 53.23 -20.66 62.92
C PRO A 217 52.45 -20.11 61.71
N ASP A 218 52.78 -18.90 61.24
CA ASP A 218 52.25 -18.30 60.02
C ASP A 218 53.13 -18.56 58.79
N GLY A 219 54.39 -18.95 59.01
CA GLY A 219 55.34 -19.43 58.00
C GLY A 219 56.04 -18.34 57.20
N VAL A 220 57.25 -18.65 56.71
CA VAL A 220 58.16 -17.69 56.06
C VAL A 220 58.19 -17.85 54.54
N VAL A 221 58.81 -16.89 53.84
CA VAL A 221 59.25 -17.05 52.45
C VAL A 221 60.74 -17.44 52.46
N THR A 222 61.08 -18.55 51.82
CA THR A 222 62.45 -19.10 51.76
C THR A 222 63.15 -18.83 50.43
N GLN A 223 62.39 -18.62 49.37
CA GLN A 223 62.88 -18.21 48.06
C GLN A 223 62.08 -17.00 47.57
N PHE A 224 62.76 -15.99 47.07
CA PHE A 224 62.17 -14.88 46.33
C PHE A 224 63.19 -14.44 45.25
N THR A 225 62.75 -14.33 44.00
CA THR A 225 63.60 -13.98 42.85
C THR A 225 62.82 -13.14 41.83
N GLU A 226 63.53 -12.38 41.00
CA GLU A 226 62.94 -11.54 39.96
C GLU A 226 63.23 -12.11 38.57
N ARG A 227 62.24 -12.05 37.67
CA ARG A 227 62.37 -12.40 36.25
C ARG A 227 61.93 -11.23 35.39
N HIS A 228 62.81 -10.82 34.49
CA HIS A 228 62.54 -9.82 33.46
C HIS A 228 62.32 -10.49 32.09
N GLN A 229 61.47 -9.90 31.25
CA GLN A 229 61.25 -10.37 29.87
C GLN A 229 60.94 -9.22 28.90
N ILE A 230 61.39 -9.35 27.64
CA ILE A 230 60.98 -8.45 26.56
C ILE A 230 59.51 -8.69 26.22
N VAL A 231 58.75 -7.59 26.13
CA VAL A 231 57.33 -7.52 25.79
C VAL A 231 57.13 -6.56 24.61
N PRO A 232 55.94 -6.52 23.95
CA PRO A 232 55.63 -5.50 22.97
C PRO A 232 55.77 -4.08 23.54
N ASP A 233 56.15 -3.12 22.69
CA ASP A 233 56.31 -1.71 23.07
C ASP A 233 55.05 -0.89 22.86
N ARG A 234 54.16 -1.37 21.97
CA ARG A 234 53.03 -0.61 21.44
C ARG A 234 51.87 -1.52 21.04
N VAL A 235 50.65 -1.05 21.27
CA VAL A 235 49.42 -1.60 20.67
C VAL A 235 48.75 -0.49 19.86
N VAL A 236 48.28 -0.82 18.67
CA VAL A 236 47.34 0.00 17.90
C VAL A 236 46.10 -0.85 17.64
N ALA A 237 44.92 -0.32 17.94
CA ALA A 237 43.65 -1.02 17.77
C ALA A 237 42.72 -0.20 16.87
N THR A 238 42.03 -0.87 15.93
CA THR A 238 41.12 -0.21 14.98
C THR A 238 39.72 -0.84 14.96
N SER A 239 38.72 -0.03 14.60
CA SER A 239 37.32 -0.43 14.39
C SER A 239 36.73 0.32 13.21
N TRP A 240 35.89 -0.35 12.41
CA TRP A 240 35.09 0.30 11.36
C TRP A 240 33.69 0.63 11.87
N LYS A 241 33.34 1.92 11.90
CA LYS A 241 32.02 2.43 12.28
C LYS A 241 31.18 2.70 11.03
N ALA A 242 30.50 1.65 10.57
CA ALA A 242 29.80 1.64 9.29
C ALA A 242 28.64 2.66 9.17
N SER A 243 28.09 3.17 10.28
CA SER A 243 27.04 4.20 10.28
C SER A 243 27.56 5.62 9.98
N GLU A 244 28.86 5.85 10.13
CA GLU A 244 29.52 7.14 9.87
C GLU A 244 30.61 7.01 8.77
N LEU A 245 30.78 5.82 8.19
CA LEU A 245 31.84 5.46 7.25
C LEU A 245 33.25 5.85 7.77
N LEU A 246 33.45 5.69 9.09
CA LEU A 246 34.63 6.19 9.81
C LEU A 246 35.46 5.03 10.39
N ALA A 247 36.78 5.12 10.21
CA ALA A 247 37.75 4.29 10.94
C ALA A 247 38.06 4.95 12.30
N LEU A 248 37.85 4.20 13.38
CA LEU A 248 38.19 4.61 14.75
C LEU A 248 39.48 3.90 15.16
N THR A 249 40.43 4.65 15.72
CA THR A 249 41.77 4.16 16.08
C THR A 249 42.15 4.59 17.49
N GLY A 250 42.67 3.66 18.29
CA GLY A 250 43.32 3.91 19.58
C GLY A 250 44.74 3.37 19.59
N HIS A 251 45.62 3.93 20.42
CA HIS A 251 47.00 3.48 20.54
C HIS A 251 47.57 3.67 21.94
N ALA A 252 48.32 2.69 22.40
CA ALA A 252 49.05 2.73 23.66
C ALA A 252 50.51 2.36 23.41
N GLN A 253 51.44 3.09 24.02
CA GLN A 253 52.88 2.88 23.84
C GLN A 253 53.61 3.09 25.17
N GLY A 254 54.62 2.26 25.40
CA GLY A 254 55.47 2.33 26.58
C GLY A 254 56.60 3.33 26.41
N GLN A 255 57.00 3.95 27.52
CA GLN A 255 58.35 4.49 27.63
C GLN A 255 59.37 3.34 27.56
N ALA A 256 60.50 3.60 26.90
CA ALA A 256 61.63 2.69 26.86
C ALA A 256 62.34 2.66 28.23
N ASP A 257 62.93 1.53 28.59
CA ASP A 257 63.64 1.39 29.86
C ASP A 257 64.97 2.15 29.86
N SER A 258 65.28 2.83 30.96
CA SER A 258 66.49 3.64 31.08
C SER A 258 67.74 2.75 30.96
N GLY A 259 68.65 3.11 30.04
CA GLY A 259 69.87 2.35 29.77
C GLY A 259 69.68 1.06 28.94
N ALA A 260 68.47 0.73 28.49
CA ALA A 260 68.25 -0.44 27.64
C ALA A 260 68.78 -0.22 26.20
N PRO A 261 69.19 -1.29 25.48
CA PRO A 261 69.58 -1.20 24.08
C PRO A 261 68.46 -0.63 23.19
N VAL A 262 68.85 0.20 22.23
CA VAL A 262 67.92 0.73 21.21
C VAL A 262 67.44 -0.41 20.32
N MET A 263 66.13 -0.63 20.28
CA MET A 263 65.47 -1.69 19.53
C MET A 263 64.37 -1.08 18.63
N PRO A 264 64.00 -1.72 17.50
CA PRO A 264 62.83 -1.32 16.73
C PRO A 264 61.55 -1.52 17.56
N VAL A 265 60.56 -0.65 17.34
CA VAL A 265 59.27 -0.68 18.03
C VAL A 265 58.51 -1.97 17.67
N ARG A 266 58.25 -2.80 18.68
CA ARG A 266 57.48 -4.05 18.57
C ARG A 266 55.99 -3.72 18.76
N GLU A 267 55.34 -3.32 17.67
CA GLU A 267 53.90 -3.03 17.64
C GLU A 267 53.06 -4.32 17.49
N ILE A 268 51.97 -4.40 18.25
CA ILE A 268 50.85 -5.30 17.98
C ILE A 268 49.73 -4.48 17.32
N PHE A 269 49.50 -4.73 16.03
CA PHE A 269 48.48 -4.06 15.22
C PHE A 269 47.19 -4.90 15.20
N ASP A 270 46.23 -4.53 16.03
CA ASP A 270 44.95 -5.22 16.22
C ASP A 270 43.87 -4.60 15.31
N ALA A 271 43.88 -5.01 14.04
CA ALA A 271 42.99 -4.53 12.99
C ALA A 271 41.99 -5.59 12.51
N GLN A 272 41.00 -5.15 11.72
CA GLN A 272 39.82 -5.90 11.27
C GLN A 272 38.86 -6.37 12.39
N ARG A 273 37.98 -5.48 12.87
CA ARG A 273 36.58 -5.81 13.26
C ARG A 273 35.69 -4.57 13.08
N ALA A 274 34.62 -4.63 12.29
CA ALA A 274 33.59 -3.58 12.33
C ALA A 274 32.78 -3.65 13.63
N GLY A 275 32.27 -2.51 14.11
CA GLY A 275 31.42 -2.44 15.31
C GLY A 275 32.12 -2.83 16.63
N ARG A 276 33.46 -2.84 16.67
CA ARG A 276 34.24 -3.18 17.88
C ARG A 276 34.29 -2.04 18.89
N PHE A 277 34.35 -0.81 18.40
CA PHE A 277 34.26 0.43 19.17
C PHE A 277 33.36 1.42 18.41
N ASP A 278 32.63 2.24 19.16
CA ASP A 278 31.66 3.23 18.64
C ASP A 278 32.17 4.68 18.80
N THR A 279 33.26 4.86 19.58
CA THR A 279 33.98 6.11 19.83
C THR A 279 35.50 5.88 19.81
N VAL A 280 36.27 6.95 19.61
CA VAL A 280 37.74 6.92 19.69
C VAL A 280 38.21 6.52 21.10
N ASP A 281 37.58 7.07 22.15
CA ASP A 281 37.92 6.76 23.55
C ASP A 281 37.75 5.27 23.89
N GLY A 282 36.80 4.58 23.25
CA GLY A 282 36.64 3.13 23.38
C GLY A 282 37.80 2.36 22.75
N ALA A 283 38.24 2.76 21.56
CA ALA A 283 39.41 2.19 20.90
C ALA A 283 40.70 2.45 21.69
N GLN A 284 40.84 3.66 22.25
CA GLN A 284 41.96 4.07 23.07
C GLN A 284 42.06 3.25 24.36
N ARG A 285 40.95 3.13 25.10
CA ARG A 285 40.88 2.33 26.34
C ARG A 285 41.20 0.86 26.08
N TYR A 286 40.67 0.28 25.00
CA TYR A 286 41.03 -1.09 24.63
C TYR A 286 42.52 -1.22 24.28
N ALA A 287 43.11 -0.27 23.54
CA ALA A 287 44.54 -0.31 23.23
C ALA A 287 45.40 -0.26 24.50
N GLU A 288 45.03 0.57 25.48
CA GLU A 288 45.69 0.63 26.79
C GLU A 288 45.55 -0.67 27.58
N GLN A 289 44.33 -1.19 27.74
CA GLN A 289 44.08 -2.45 28.46
C GLN A 289 44.80 -3.63 27.79
N ARG A 290 44.75 -3.72 26.46
CA ARG A 290 45.45 -4.75 25.67
C ARG A 290 46.96 -4.65 25.81
N PHE A 291 47.49 -3.43 25.95
CA PHE A 291 48.91 -3.17 26.16
C PHE A 291 49.35 -3.54 27.58
N ASP A 292 48.59 -3.15 28.61
CA ASP A 292 48.84 -3.53 30.00
C ASP A 292 48.87 -5.07 30.16
N ALA A 293 47.90 -5.78 29.56
CA ALA A 293 47.87 -7.25 29.54
C ALA A 293 49.11 -7.89 28.88
N LEU A 294 49.63 -7.28 27.81
CA LEU A 294 50.85 -7.72 27.12
C LEU A 294 52.14 -7.41 27.90
N ARG A 295 52.08 -6.44 28.82
CA ARG A 295 53.21 -6.01 29.67
C ARG A 295 53.26 -6.72 31.02
N LEU A 296 52.19 -7.34 31.48
CA LEU A 296 52.13 -8.09 32.75
C LEU A 296 53.33 -9.05 32.97
N PRO A 297 53.83 -9.83 31.99
CA PRO A 297 55.00 -10.71 32.19
C PRO A 297 56.37 -10.01 32.09
N LYS A 298 56.44 -8.67 31.94
CA LYS A 298 57.70 -7.93 31.79
C LYS A 298 58.61 -8.01 33.01
N LEU A 299 58.02 -7.95 34.20
CA LEU A 299 58.69 -8.11 35.49
C LEU A 299 57.75 -8.87 36.43
N ILE A 300 58.14 -10.09 36.78
CA ILE A 300 57.43 -10.93 37.74
C ILE A 300 58.39 -11.39 38.84
N HIS A 301 57.87 -11.52 40.06
CA HIS A 301 58.56 -12.18 41.15
C HIS A 301 58.15 -13.66 41.19
N HIS A 302 59.12 -14.55 41.36
CA HIS A 302 58.87 -15.95 41.72
C HIS A 302 59.24 -16.16 43.18
N GLY A 303 58.36 -16.80 43.96
CA GLY A 303 58.61 -17.07 45.36
C GLY A 303 58.21 -18.48 45.80
N ALA A 304 58.76 -18.93 46.92
CA ALA A 304 58.39 -20.16 47.59
C ALA A 304 58.65 -20.06 49.10
N GLY A 305 57.95 -20.89 49.88
CA GLY A 305 58.12 -20.93 51.33
C GLY A 305 57.04 -21.74 52.04
N SER A 306 56.89 -21.51 53.34
CA SER A 306 55.87 -22.12 54.20
C SER A 306 54.75 -21.15 54.62
N SER A 307 54.78 -19.89 54.14
CA SER A 307 53.81 -18.88 54.59
C SER A 307 52.36 -19.23 54.24
N ARG A 308 51.56 -19.44 55.28
CA ARG A 308 50.16 -19.90 55.21
C ARG A 308 49.19 -18.76 54.90
N THR A 309 49.63 -17.52 55.08
CA THR A 309 48.79 -16.30 54.99
C THR A 309 48.78 -15.60 53.63
N LEU A 310 49.49 -16.12 52.61
CA LEU A 310 49.56 -15.55 51.25
C LEU A 310 48.25 -15.69 50.47
N GLU A 311 47.61 -14.60 50.03
CA GLU A 311 46.35 -14.63 49.28
C GLU A 311 46.49 -14.05 47.85
N ALA A 312 45.92 -14.73 46.85
CA ALA A 312 45.91 -14.24 45.47
C ALA A 312 45.17 -12.89 45.33
N GLY A 313 45.81 -11.91 44.68
CA GLY A 313 45.23 -10.59 44.41
C GLY A 313 45.26 -9.58 45.57
N LYS A 314 45.94 -9.89 46.69
CA LYS A 314 46.20 -8.91 47.78
C LYS A 314 47.64 -8.41 47.78
N VAL A 315 47.86 -7.23 48.36
CA VAL A 315 49.18 -6.61 48.55
C VAL A 315 49.82 -7.16 49.82
N HIS A 316 50.79 -8.06 49.66
CA HIS A 316 51.63 -8.58 50.76
C HIS A 316 52.92 -7.78 50.86
N THR A 317 53.60 -7.84 52.02
CA THR A 317 54.91 -7.21 52.21
C THR A 317 55.92 -8.19 52.77
N LEU A 318 56.97 -8.46 52.00
CA LEU A 318 58.12 -9.27 52.37
C LEU A 318 59.12 -8.40 53.15
N THR A 319 59.55 -8.83 54.34
CA THR A 319 60.56 -8.13 55.15
C THR A 319 61.85 -8.94 55.25
N GLY A 320 63.00 -8.26 55.33
CA GLY A 320 64.31 -8.90 55.51
C GLY A 320 64.97 -9.42 54.22
N TYR A 321 64.28 -9.36 53.07
CA TYR A 321 64.88 -9.69 51.78
C TYR A 321 65.79 -8.55 51.32
N LEU A 322 67.10 -8.81 51.22
CA LEU A 322 68.15 -7.85 50.84
C LEU A 322 68.09 -6.53 51.66
N ASP A 323 67.90 -6.67 52.98
CA ASP A 323 67.77 -5.59 53.97
C ASP A 323 66.64 -4.57 53.67
N LYS A 324 65.62 -5.01 52.93
CA LYS A 324 64.50 -4.17 52.48
C LYS A 324 63.14 -4.77 52.84
N ALA A 325 62.12 -3.92 52.74
CA ALA A 325 60.74 -4.34 52.60
C ALA A 325 60.36 -4.28 51.12
N ILE A 326 59.77 -5.36 50.58
CA ILE A 326 59.25 -5.41 49.21
C ILE A 326 57.76 -5.71 49.27
N SER A 327 56.92 -4.84 48.70
CA SER A 327 55.48 -5.10 48.56
C SER A 327 55.17 -5.68 47.19
N PHE A 328 54.39 -6.77 47.17
CA PHE A 328 54.10 -7.57 45.98
C PHE A 328 52.65 -8.06 45.98
N VAL A 329 52.15 -8.44 44.81
CA VAL A 329 50.79 -8.99 44.63
C VAL A 329 50.87 -10.38 44.00
N PRO A 330 50.52 -11.46 44.72
CA PRO A 330 50.45 -12.80 44.14
C PRO A 330 49.39 -12.87 43.03
N LEU A 331 49.81 -13.27 41.83
CA LEU A 331 48.94 -13.57 40.69
C LEU A 331 48.45 -15.03 40.73
N SER A 332 49.30 -15.96 41.17
CA SER A 332 48.96 -17.38 41.35
C SER A 332 49.78 -17.99 42.48
N ILE A 333 49.15 -18.84 43.28
CA ILE A 333 49.77 -19.60 44.37
C ILE A 333 49.44 -21.08 44.20
N GLU A 334 50.46 -21.91 44.28
CA GLU A 334 50.38 -23.37 44.33
C GLU A 334 50.70 -23.82 45.75
N HIS A 335 49.82 -24.60 46.35
CA HIS A 335 49.87 -25.06 47.74
C HIS A 335 50.03 -26.58 47.79
N GLU A 336 50.79 -27.06 48.76
CA GLU A 336 50.96 -28.49 49.02
C GLU A 336 51.17 -28.71 50.52
N ALA A 337 50.39 -29.59 51.13
CA ALA A 337 50.41 -29.78 52.58
C ALA A 337 50.13 -31.22 52.98
N VAL A 338 50.84 -31.72 54.01
CA VAL A 338 50.62 -33.03 54.64
C VAL A 338 50.18 -32.79 56.09
N ASN A 339 49.14 -33.48 56.53
CA ASN A 339 48.55 -33.27 57.84
C ASN A 339 49.41 -33.88 58.97
N ASN A 340 49.16 -33.47 60.22
CA ASN A 340 49.77 -34.07 61.41
C ASN A 340 49.03 -35.35 61.82
N LEU A 341 49.00 -36.36 60.94
CA LEU A 341 48.59 -37.72 61.30
C LEU A 341 49.61 -38.33 62.28
N GLY A 342 49.14 -39.18 63.20
CA GLY A 342 50.00 -39.73 64.26
C GLY A 342 51.05 -40.72 63.73
N ALA A 343 52.16 -40.87 64.46
CA ALA A 343 53.33 -41.66 64.03
C ALA A 343 53.02 -43.12 63.64
N GLU A 344 52.00 -43.74 64.23
CA GLU A 344 51.53 -45.09 63.89
C GLU A 344 50.85 -45.13 62.51
N ILE A 345 49.93 -44.18 62.25
CA ILE A 345 49.26 -44.02 60.95
C ILE A 345 50.28 -43.65 59.86
N ALA A 346 51.29 -42.84 60.20
CA ALA A 346 52.33 -42.42 59.27
C ALA A 346 53.23 -43.58 58.75
N GLN A 347 53.36 -44.68 59.51
CA GLN A 347 54.12 -45.86 59.05
C GLN A 347 53.36 -46.69 58.01
N LEU A 348 52.03 -46.64 58.00
CA LEU A 348 51.18 -47.29 56.98
C LEU A 348 51.17 -46.49 55.66
N LEU A 349 51.19 -45.15 55.75
CA LEU A 349 50.97 -44.23 54.62
C LEU A 349 52.27 -43.73 53.95
N ALA A 350 53.28 -44.59 53.80
CA ALA A 350 54.64 -44.21 53.38
C ALA A 350 54.78 -43.84 51.87
N GLN A 351 54.08 -42.80 51.40
CA GLN A 351 54.12 -42.29 50.02
C GLN A 351 54.13 -40.74 49.94
N GLY A 352 55.29 -40.11 50.10
CA GLY A 352 55.45 -38.66 49.88
C GLY A 352 56.89 -38.16 50.02
N GLU A 353 57.17 -36.99 49.45
CA GLU A 353 58.45 -36.25 49.56
C GLU A 353 58.46 -35.20 50.69
N LEU A 354 57.34 -35.05 51.42
CA LEU A 354 57.18 -34.06 52.49
C LEU A 354 57.06 -34.73 53.86
N GLU A 355 57.70 -34.13 54.86
CA GLU A 355 57.60 -34.54 56.26
C GLU A 355 56.21 -34.19 56.85
N GLN A 356 55.80 -34.90 57.90
CA GLN A 356 54.45 -34.82 58.47
C GLN A 356 54.16 -33.43 59.08
N GLY A 357 52.97 -32.89 58.82
CA GLY A 357 52.57 -31.56 59.31
C GLY A 357 53.16 -30.38 58.53
N HIS A 358 53.97 -30.62 57.50
CA HIS A 358 54.50 -29.53 56.66
C HIS A 358 53.49 -29.01 55.64
N TYR A 359 53.54 -27.70 55.42
CA TYR A 359 52.90 -26.99 54.32
C TYR A 359 53.98 -26.23 53.55
N ARG A 360 53.93 -26.30 52.22
CA ARG A 360 54.73 -25.47 51.32
C ARG A 360 53.83 -24.77 50.30
N ASN A 361 54.31 -23.65 49.78
CA ASN A 361 53.74 -23.00 48.61
C ASN A 361 54.81 -22.51 47.65
N ARG A 362 54.39 -22.29 46.41
CA ARG A 362 55.11 -21.57 45.36
C ARG A 362 54.19 -20.51 44.79
N PHE A 363 54.69 -19.34 44.46
CA PHE A 363 53.87 -18.27 43.91
C PHE A 363 54.56 -17.49 42.79
N VAL A 364 53.73 -16.91 41.93
CA VAL A 364 54.12 -15.90 40.94
C VAL A 364 53.42 -14.61 41.34
N ALA A 365 54.15 -13.50 41.38
CA ALA A 365 53.65 -12.20 41.80
C ALA A 365 54.14 -11.07 40.89
N VAL A 366 53.55 -9.89 41.03
CA VAL A 366 54.01 -8.64 40.39
C VAL A 366 54.29 -7.55 41.43
N PRO A 367 55.14 -6.56 41.11
CA PRO A 367 55.27 -5.34 41.92
C PRO A 367 53.93 -4.62 42.10
N VAL A 368 53.74 -3.96 43.25
CA VAL A 368 52.58 -3.08 43.47
C VAL A 368 52.57 -1.95 42.43
N GLY A 369 51.40 -1.68 41.85
CA GLY A 369 51.20 -0.66 40.82
C GLY A 369 51.34 -1.17 39.38
N VAL A 370 51.71 -2.44 39.16
CA VAL A 370 51.57 -3.08 37.84
C VAL A 370 50.07 -3.33 37.55
N PRO A 371 49.52 -2.86 36.42
CA PRO A 371 48.10 -3.07 36.10
C PRO A 371 47.80 -4.55 35.80
N ILE A 372 46.91 -5.17 36.57
CA ILE A 372 46.58 -6.60 36.46
C ILE A 372 45.42 -6.79 35.48
N VAL A 373 45.74 -6.96 34.20
CA VAL A 373 44.76 -7.14 33.11
C VAL A 373 44.86 -8.56 32.54
N PRO A 374 43.75 -9.28 32.28
CA PRO A 374 43.78 -10.64 31.75
C PRO A 374 44.39 -10.71 30.35
N PRO A 375 44.98 -11.87 29.96
CA PRO A 375 45.29 -12.13 28.56
C PRO A 375 43.99 -12.15 27.74
N TYR A 376 43.99 -11.38 26.66
CA TYR A 376 42.92 -11.32 25.66
C TYR A 376 42.60 -12.70 25.07
N ARG A 377 41.32 -13.04 24.99
CA ARG A 377 40.81 -14.27 24.35
C ARG A 377 40.04 -13.92 23.07
N ASP A 378 40.28 -14.67 22.00
CA ASP A 378 39.58 -14.46 20.74
C ASP A 378 38.12 -14.92 20.75
N ARG A 379 37.34 -14.36 19.81
CA ARG A 379 35.92 -14.65 19.65
C ARG A 379 35.71 -15.95 18.85
N PRO A 380 34.65 -16.73 19.15
CA PRO A 380 34.25 -17.81 18.25
C PRO A 380 33.85 -17.23 16.89
N THR A 381 34.30 -17.88 15.83
CA THR A 381 33.97 -17.50 14.45
C THR A 381 32.79 -18.32 13.92
N VAL A 382 31.89 -17.67 13.20
CA VAL A 382 30.88 -18.34 12.38
C VAL A 382 31.51 -18.74 11.06
N SER A 383 31.60 -20.05 10.80
CA SER A 383 32.04 -20.58 9.52
C SER A 383 30.92 -20.51 8.49
N GLY A 384 31.07 -19.68 7.46
CA GLY A 384 30.09 -19.53 6.37
C GLY A 384 28.88 -18.68 6.73
N VAL A 385 27.71 -19.06 6.22
CA VAL A 385 26.43 -18.35 6.39
C VAL A 385 25.46 -19.19 7.23
N GLN A 386 24.45 -18.52 7.80
CA GLN A 386 23.28 -19.16 8.42
C GLN A 386 22.01 -18.66 7.73
N THR A 387 20.86 -19.31 7.92
CA THR A 387 19.56 -18.70 7.60
C THR A 387 18.85 -18.20 8.85
N ALA A 388 18.05 -17.16 8.68
CA ALA A 388 17.18 -16.59 9.70
C ALA A 388 15.84 -16.21 9.07
N ILE A 389 14.81 -16.05 9.90
CA ILE A 389 13.51 -15.54 9.46
C ILE A 389 13.40 -14.07 9.87
N VAL A 390 12.83 -13.25 8.98
CA VAL A 390 12.58 -11.83 9.23
C VAL A 390 11.37 -11.67 10.15
N VAL A 391 11.53 -10.89 11.22
CA VAL A 391 10.51 -10.61 12.25
C VAL A 391 10.26 -9.11 12.36
N GLY A 392 9.11 -8.72 12.91
CA GLY A 392 8.72 -7.31 12.95
C GLY A 392 7.37 -7.08 13.61
N GLU A 393 6.77 -5.94 13.30
CA GLU A 393 5.51 -5.50 13.91
C GLU A 393 4.33 -6.46 13.63
N PRO A 394 3.58 -6.88 14.67
CA PRO A 394 2.38 -7.69 14.49
C PRO A 394 1.36 -7.03 13.54
N GLY A 395 0.90 -7.77 12.53
CA GLY A 395 -0.03 -7.29 11.52
C GLY A 395 0.61 -6.52 10.35
N SER A 396 1.86 -6.08 10.45
CA SER A 396 2.61 -5.54 9.30
C SER A 396 3.13 -6.65 8.38
N ARG A 397 3.43 -6.30 7.12
CA ARG A 397 4.17 -7.19 6.19
C ARG A 397 5.65 -6.82 6.03
N VAL A 398 6.04 -5.60 6.41
CA VAL A 398 7.41 -5.06 6.32
C VAL A 398 7.68 -4.30 7.62
N SER A 399 8.91 -4.39 8.14
CA SER A 399 9.32 -3.73 9.39
C SER A 399 10.83 -3.51 9.36
N SER A 400 11.24 -2.37 8.81
CA SER A 400 12.65 -1.98 8.67
C SER A 400 12.98 -0.71 9.45
N THR A 401 14.25 -0.54 9.81
CA THR A 401 14.77 0.71 10.37
C THR A 401 15.03 1.75 9.28
N ARG A 402 15.32 3.00 9.68
CA ARG A 402 15.77 4.09 8.79
C ARG A 402 16.94 3.68 7.88
N ASP A 403 17.83 2.82 8.38
CA ASP A 403 19.13 2.53 7.75
C ASP A 403 19.11 1.26 6.88
N HIS A 404 17.93 0.93 6.34
CA HIS A 404 17.67 -0.26 5.52
C HIS A 404 18.11 -1.58 6.21
N GLN A 405 17.64 -1.75 7.44
CA GLN A 405 17.92 -2.91 8.30
C GLN A 405 16.61 -3.60 8.67
N VAL A 406 16.64 -4.91 8.87
CA VAL A 406 15.50 -5.70 9.35
C VAL A 406 15.84 -6.40 10.66
N ARG A 407 14.81 -6.69 11.47
CA ARG A 407 14.96 -7.58 12.63
C ARG A 407 14.83 -9.03 12.16
N ILE A 408 15.67 -9.90 12.70
CA ILE A 408 15.72 -11.32 12.34
C ILE A 408 15.64 -12.21 13.58
N GLN A 409 15.34 -13.49 13.38
CA GLN A 409 15.48 -14.54 14.37
C GLN A 409 16.06 -15.80 13.71
N PHE A 410 17.17 -16.30 14.25
CA PHE A 410 17.78 -17.56 13.85
C PHE A 410 17.01 -18.76 14.46
N PRO A 411 16.99 -19.95 13.80
CA PRO A 411 16.28 -21.12 14.31
C PRO A 411 16.75 -21.63 15.70
N TRP A 412 17.99 -21.35 16.07
CA TRP A 412 18.57 -21.73 17.37
C TRP A 412 18.25 -20.74 18.52
N MET A 413 17.60 -19.60 18.22
CA MET A 413 17.19 -18.65 19.25
C MET A 413 15.94 -19.14 19.98
N ARG A 414 15.89 -18.92 21.29
CA ARG A 414 14.90 -19.54 22.18
C ARG A 414 14.30 -18.57 23.20
N GLY A 415 13.07 -18.80 23.64
CA GLY A 415 12.33 -17.87 24.51
C GLY A 415 10.84 -18.19 24.62
N VAL A 416 10.07 -17.28 25.23
CA VAL A 416 8.66 -17.55 25.57
C VAL A 416 7.69 -17.56 24.38
N ALA A 417 8.06 -16.96 23.25
CA ALA A 417 7.23 -16.88 22.05
C ALA A 417 8.11 -16.96 20.78
N PRO A 418 8.79 -18.10 20.53
CA PRO A 418 9.66 -18.23 19.37
C PRO A 418 8.82 -18.39 18.09
N LEU A 419 9.49 -18.30 16.93
CA LEU A 419 8.89 -18.68 15.66
C LEU A 419 8.45 -20.16 15.65
N PRO A 420 7.48 -20.55 14.80
CA PRO A 420 6.99 -21.92 14.72
C PRO A 420 8.12 -22.95 14.54
N GLY A 421 8.21 -23.91 15.47
CA GLY A 421 9.28 -24.92 15.51
C GLY A 421 10.54 -24.51 16.29
N GLY A 422 10.62 -23.28 16.79
CA GLY A 422 11.68 -22.81 17.68
C GLY A 422 11.53 -23.29 19.12
N LEU A 423 12.61 -23.15 19.89
CA LEU A 423 12.73 -23.65 21.26
C LEU A 423 12.06 -22.72 22.28
N THR A 424 11.23 -23.29 23.17
CA THR A 424 10.48 -22.56 24.20
C THR A 424 11.17 -22.48 25.56
N ASP A 425 12.30 -23.17 25.75
CA ASP A 425 13.14 -22.89 26.92
C ASP A 425 13.80 -21.52 26.77
N THR A 426 13.82 -20.71 27.81
CA THR A 426 14.62 -19.46 27.80
C THR A 426 16.10 -19.75 27.98
N ALA A 427 16.40 -20.90 28.59
CA ALA A 427 17.63 -21.23 29.29
C ALA A 427 18.27 -20.02 29.97
N SER A 428 17.49 -19.28 30.75
CA SER A 428 18.04 -18.33 31.69
C SER A 428 17.05 -18.07 32.81
N ARG A 429 17.54 -18.17 34.05
CA ARG A 429 16.82 -17.81 35.27
C ARG A 429 16.84 -16.30 35.47
N SER A 430 17.94 -15.65 35.08
CA SER A 430 18.08 -14.18 35.09
C SER A 430 17.31 -13.49 33.95
N ASN A 431 16.97 -14.21 32.88
CA ASN A 431 16.22 -13.70 31.74
C ASN A 431 15.04 -14.64 31.35
N PRO A 432 13.91 -14.59 32.09
CA PRO A 432 12.74 -15.45 31.86
C PRO A 432 11.91 -15.11 30.61
N ALA A 433 12.33 -14.15 29.77
CA ALA A 433 11.76 -13.93 28.44
C ALA A 433 12.48 -14.74 27.33
N GLY A 434 13.74 -15.14 27.57
CA GLY A 434 14.63 -15.65 26.51
C GLY A 434 15.10 -14.55 25.55
N HIS A 435 15.47 -14.92 24.33
CA HIS A 435 15.96 -14.01 23.29
C HIS A 435 15.29 -14.25 21.91
N ALA A 436 14.27 -15.11 21.85
CA ALA A 436 13.38 -15.30 20.70
C ALA A 436 11.94 -14.88 21.03
N PRO A 437 11.57 -13.61 20.77
CA PRO A 437 10.20 -13.11 20.95
C PRO A 437 9.34 -13.19 19.67
N GLY A 438 9.90 -13.67 18.55
CA GLY A 438 9.15 -13.90 17.30
C GLY A 438 8.63 -12.65 16.56
N ASN A 439 8.92 -11.45 17.07
CA ASN A 439 8.29 -10.18 16.68
C ASN A 439 9.32 -9.01 16.64
N HIS A 440 8.83 -7.76 16.61
CA HIS A 440 9.65 -6.54 16.63
C HIS A 440 10.60 -6.42 17.83
N GLN A 441 10.41 -7.20 18.90
CA GLN A 441 11.22 -7.15 20.12
C GLN A 441 12.54 -7.93 19.95
N SER A 442 12.75 -8.64 18.83
CA SER A 442 14.04 -9.27 18.55
C SER A 442 15.13 -8.20 18.39
N GLY A 443 16.07 -8.16 19.34
CA GLY A 443 17.21 -7.23 19.30
C GLY A 443 18.25 -7.55 18.22
N VAL A 444 18.11 -8.65 17.48
CA VAL A 444 18.99 -8.97 16.35
C VAL A 444 18.58 -8.15 15.13
N VAL A 445 19.16 -6.96 15.00
CA VAL A 445 19.01 -6.07 13.83
C VAL A 445 20.14 -6.37 12.84
N ALA A 446 19.81 -6.67 11.59
CA ALA A 446 20.76 -6.99 10.53
C ALA A 446 20.64 -6.01 9.35
N ARG A 447 21.78 -5.57 8.82
CA ARG A 447 21.84 -4.74 7.60
C ARG A 447 21.48 -5.58 6.38
N LEU A 448 20.82 -4.99 5.40
CA LEU A 448 20.55 -5.60 4.09
C LEU A 448 21.71 -5.31 3.12
N ALA A 449 22.18 -6.34 2.41
CA ALA A 449 22.97 -6.19 1.21
C ALA A 449 22.04 -6.02 0.00
N GLU A 450 22.36 -5.06 -0.87
CA GLU A 450 21.62 -4.73 -2.09
C GLU A 450 22.54 -4.87 -3.30
N GLN A 451 21.98 -5.14 -4.48
CA GLN A 451 22.78 -5.32 -5.71
C GLN A 451 23.53 -4.05 -6.13
N THR A 452 22.98 -2.87 -5.78
CA THR A 452 23.60 -1.55 -5.93
C THR A 452 23.15 -0.68 -4.76
N ALA A 453 24.08 -0.02 -4.08
CA ALA A 453 23.79 0.98 -3.05
C ALA A 453 24.86 2.08 -3.05
N GLY A 454 24.44 3.34 -2.93
CA GLY A 454 25.31 4.50 -2.86
C GLY A 454 24.58 5.71 -2.24
N PRO A 455 25.23 6.89 -2.15
CA PRO A 455 24.65 8.07 -1.51
C PRO A 455 23.33 8.51 -2.17
N ASN A 456 22.21 8.20 -1.52
CA ASN A 456 20.84 8.42 -1.98
C ASN A 456 20.49 7.80 -3.36
N PHE A 457 21.14 6.70 -3.76
CA PHE A 457 20.74 5.91 -4.94
C PHE A 457 21.01 4.41 -4.75
N GLY A 458 20.31 3.57 -5.50
CA GLY A 458 20.49 2.12 -5.49
C GLY A 458 19.17 1.36 -5.50
N HIS A 459 19.22 0.10 -5.07
CA HIS A 459 18.07 -0.77 -4.90
C HIS A 459 17.58 -0.74 -3.44
N SER A 460 16.30 -1.08 -3.23
CA SER A 460 15.70 -1.20 -1.89
C SER A 460 14.60 -2.27 -1.94
N PHE A 461 14.97 -3.52 -1.65
CA PHE A 461 14.11 -4.69 -1.66
C PHE A 461 13.95 -5.27 -0.25
N THR A 462 13.38 -4.47 0.66
CA THR A 462 13.17 -4.85 2.06
C THR A 462 12.47 -6.21 2.18
N PRO A 463 13.13 -7.23 2.77
CA PRO A 463 12.51 -8.52 3.03
C PRO A 463 11.24 -8.40 3.87
N ARG A 464 10.25 -9.24 3.56
CA ARG A 464 8.96 -9.24 4.27
C ARG A 464 9.05 -10.06 5.56
N ILE A 465 8.22 -9.73 6.55
CA ILE A 465 8.07 -10.52 7.77
C ILE A 465 7.66 -11.95 7.38
N GLY A 466 8.38 -12.95 7.90
CA GLY A 466 8.23 -14.35 7.54
C GLY A 466 9.07 -14.83 6.34
N ALA A 467 9.82 -13.94 5.65
CA ALA A 467 10.79 -14.34 4.64
C ALA A 467 12.02 -15.00 5.26
N GLU A 468 12.57 -16.02 4.59
CA GLU A 468 13.87 -16.62 4.94
C GLU A 468 15.01 -15.86 4.25
N VAL A 469 15.97 -15.43 5.07
CA VAL A 469 17.14 -14.65 4.65
C VAL A 469 18.43 -15.39 4.95
N VAL A 470 19.37 -15.32 4.01
CA VAL A 470 20.74 -15.81 4.20
C VAL A 470 21.55 -14.72 4.90
N VAL A 471 22.16 -15.06 6.03
CA VAL A 471 22.90 -14.13 6.90
C VAL A 471 24.38 -14.51 6.92
N GLY A 472 25.21 -13.59 6.45
CA GLY A 472 26.65 -13.60 6.65
C GLY A 472 27.05 -12.81 7.90
N PHE A 473 28.29 -13.00 8.34
CA PHE A 473 28.86 -12.36 9.52
C PHE A 473 30.20 -11.74 9.15
N ASP A 474 30.35 -10.43 9.34
CA ASP A 474 31.60 -9.73 9.02
C ASP A 474 32.78 -10.38 9.77
N SER A 475 33.77 -10.87 9.02
CA SER A 475 34.95 -11.54 9.57
C SER A 475 34.61 -12.73 10.49
N GLY A 476 33.45 -13.36 10.27
CA GLY A 476 32.93 -14.45 11.10
C GLY A 476 32.36 -14.00 12.46
N ASN A 477 32.21 -12.69 12.71
CA ASN A 477 31.82 -12.14 14.01
C ASN A 477 30.29 -12.26 14.24
N ILE A 478 29.88 -13.12 15.18
CA ILE A 478 28.46 -13.35 15.55
C ILE A 478 27.71 -12.05 15.95
N ASP A 479 28.42 -11.04 16.45
CA ASP A 479 27.87 -9.72 16.82
C ASP A 479 27.42 -8.89 15.59
N MET A 480 27.86 -9.23 14.37
CA MET A 480 27.72 -8.39 13.16
C MET A 480 26.99 -9.10 12.00
N PRO A 481 25.70 -9.44 12.15
CA PRO A 481 24.92 -10.07 11.08
C PRO A 481 24.61 -9.11 9.92
N VAL A 482 24.74 -9.61 8.70
CA VAL A 482 24.37 -8.93 7.45
C VAL A 482 23.57 -9.91 6.58
N VAL A 483 22.35 -9.54 6.21
CA VAL A 483 21.54 -10.29 5.24
C VAL A 483 22.16 -10.13 3.86
N LEU A 484 22.57 -11.25 3.25
CA LEU A 484 23.19 -11.30 1.92
C LEU A 484 22.17 -11.52 0.80
N GLY A 485 20.96 -11.99 1.13
CA GLY A 485 19.89 -12.25 0.18
C GLY A 485 18.70 -12.98 0.82
N GLN A 486 17.66 -13.21 0.02
CA GLN A 486 16.49 -14.02 0.37
C GLN A 486 16.53 -15.35 -0.38
N VAL A 487 15.95 -16.40 0.20
CA VAL A 487 15.82 -17.73 -0.43
C VAL A 487 14.37 -18.19 -0.48
N TYR A 488 14.03 -18.92 -1.54
CA TYR A 488 12.76 -19.65 -1.65
C TYR A 488 12.93 -21.05 -1.04
N GLY A 489 11.87 -21.56 -0.41
CA GLY A 489 11.91 -22.83 0.31
C GLY A 489 10.69 -23.04 1.20
N GLY A 490 10.38 -24.30 1.49
CA GLY A 490 9.34 -24.72 2.43
C GLY A 490 7.95 -24.14 2.15
N ARG A 491 7.64 -23.00 2.78
CA ARG A 491 6.36 -22.29 2.66
C ARG A 491 6.32 -21.25 1.54
N VAL A 492 7.44 -20.87 0.95
CA VAL A 492 7.52 -19.77 -0.05
C VAL A 492 8.04 -20.29 -1.39
N GLN A 493 7.21 -20.19 -2.42
CA GLN A 493 7.52 -20.57 -3.80
C GLN A 493 7.98 -19.36 -4.63
N PRO A 494 8.86 -19.56 -5.64
CA PRO A 494 9.14 -18.54 -6.65
C PRO A 494 7.87 -18.12 -7.43
N PRO A 495 7.73 -16.86 -7.86
CA PRO A 495 6.52 -16.39 -8.56
C PRO A 495 6.31 -17.04 -9.93
N PHE A 496 7.39 -17.50 -10.56
CA PHE A 496 7.40 -18.18 -11.87
C PHE A 496 7.94 -19.62 -11.75
N ALA A 497 7.68 -20.28 -10.62
CA ALA A 497 8.13 -21.65 -10.36
C ALA A 497 7.67 -22.63 -11.46
N ALA A 498 8.61 -23.38 -12.03
CA ALA A 498 8.41 -24.17 -13.24
C ALA A 498 9.36 -25.39 -13.27
N GLY A 499 9.10 -26.34 -14.17
CA GLY A 499 9.83 -27.62 -14.21
C GLY A 499 9.27 -28.66 -13.24
N GLU A 500 10.13 -29.57 -12.78
CA GLU A 500 9.73 -30.70 -11.93
C GLU A 500 9.06 -30.24 -10.63
N GLY A 501 7.91 -30.85 -10.30
CA GLY A 501 7.11 -30.49 -9.12
C GLY A 501 6.25 -29.23 -9.27
N SER A 502 6.33 -28.50 -10.38
CA SER A 502 5.43 -27.36 -10.68
C SER A 502 4.21 -27.76 -11.50
N SER A 503 3.14 -26.97 -11.42
CA SER A 503 1.97 -27.01 -12.30
C SER A 503 2.09 -26.11 -13.54
N ALA A 504 3.22 -25.43 -13.73
CA ALA A 504 3.47 -24.57 -14.87
C ALA A 504 3.68 -25.37 -16.17
N ASN A 505 3.14 -24.87 -17.28
CA ASN A 505 3.14 -25.54 -18.59
C ASN A 505 4.37 -25.21 -19.47
N HIS A 506 5.52 -24.92 -18.85
CA HIS A 506 6.76 -24.55 -19.52
C HIS A 506 7.98 -24.92 -18.63
N PRO A 507 9.18 -25.14 -19.20
CA PRO A 507 10.35 -25.60 -18.45
C PRO A 507 11.16 -24.47 -17.78
N GLY A 508 10.53 -23.35 -17.40
CA GLY A 508 11.22 -22.21 -16.78
C GLY A 508 11.59 -21.06 -17.73
N THR A 509 10.94 -20.95 -18.89
CA THR A 509 11.12 -19.83 -19.85
C THR A 509 10.75 -18.44 -19.33
N LEU A 510 10.13 -18.32 -18.15
CA LEU A 510 9.65 -17.04 -17.60
C LEU A 510 10.65 -16.49 -16.58
N SER A 511 11.24 -15.33 -16.89
CA SER A 511 12.17 -14.62 -16.02
C SER A 511 11.65 -13.21 -15.70
N GLY A 512 12.03 -12.64 -14.56
CA GLY A 512 11.70 -11.25 -14.20
C GLY A 512 11.34 -11.05 -12.74
N MET A 513 10.44 -10.10 -12.49
CA MET A 513 10.04 -9.64 -11.15
C MET A 513 8.52 -9.64 -11.00
N GLN A 514 8.03 -10.16 -9.87
CA GLN A 514 6.64 -9.97 -9.45
C GLN A 514 6.62 -9.43 -8.01
N THR A 515 5.97 -8.30 -7.80
CA THR A 515 5.75 -7.73 -6.46
C THR A 515 4.38 -8.10 -5.93
N GLN A 516 4.20 -7.93 -4.62
CA GLN A 516 2.90 -7.95 -3.96
C GLN A 516 2.64 -6.58 -3.35
N THR A 517 1.38 -6.18 -3.24
CA THR A 517 0.98 -5.00 -2.45
C THR A 517 1.17 -5.26 -0.95
N LEU A 518 0.97 -4.24 -0.10
CA LEU A 518 1.13 -4.39 1.36
C LEU A 518 -0.11 -5.02 2.04
N ASP A 519 -1.29 -4.89 1.45
CA ASP A 519 -2.47 -5.68 1.83
C ASP A 519 -2.36 -7.15 1.35
N GLY A 520 -1.51 -7.43 0.34
CA GLY A 520 -1.07 -8.79 -0.03
C GLY A 520 -1.62 -9.32 -1.36
N GLN A 521 -2.19 -8.46 -2.20
CA GLN A 521 -2.58 -8.79 -3.57
C GLN A 521 -1.36 -8.84 -4.50
N SER A 522 -1.57 -9.28 -5.75
CA SER A 522 -0.57 -9.10 -6.81
C SER A 522 -0.33 -7.60 -7.06
N GLY A 523 0.93 -7.19 -7.10
CA GLY A 523 1.33 -5.82 -7.39
C GLY A 523 1.68 -5.63 -8.87
N SER A 524 2.93 -5.24 -9.13
CA SER A 524 3.49 -5.15 -10.48
C SER A 524 4.10 -6.48 -10.92
N ARG A 525 4.02 -6.77 -12.22
CA ARG A 525 4.72 -7.88 -12.89
C ARG A 525 5.56 -7.31 -14.04
N TRP A 526 6.84 -7.64 -14.07
CA TRP A 526 7.71 -7.49 -15.24
C TRP A 526 8.23 -8.87 -15.62
N VAL A 527 7.96 -9.32 -16.84
CA VAL A 527 8.27 -10.66 -17.34
C VAL A 527 8.93 -10.60 -18.71
N MET A 528 9.97 -11.42 -18.87
CA MET A 528 10.52 -11.89 -20.13
C MET A 528 10.10 -13.36 -20.29
N ASP A 529 9.70 -13.75 -21.51
CA ASP A 529 9.33 -15.13 -21.82
C ASP A 529 10.19 -15.63 -22.99
N ASP A 530 11.27 -16.35 -22.67
CA ASP A 530 12.26 -16.84 -23.65
C ASP A 530 11.85 -18.17 -24.30
N ALA A 531 10.54 -18.42 -24.40
CA ALA A 531 9.99 -19.56 -25.11
C ALA A 531 10.33 -19.47 -26.60
N SER A 532 10.87 -20.56 -27.16
CA SER A 532 11.44 -20.58 -28.52
C SER A 532 10.40 -20.18 -29.58
N GLY A 533 10.68 -19.12 -30.34
CA GLY A 533 9.76 -18.57 -31.35
C GLY A 533 8.56 -17.81 -30.78
N GLN A 534 8.51 -17.58 -29.46
CA GLN A 534 7.40 -16.94 -28.75
C GLN A 534 7.89 -15.86 -27.76
N SER A 535 8.99 -15.19 -28.11
CA SER A 535 9.62 -14.16 -27.29
C SER A 535 8.69 -12.97 -27.07
N ARG A 536 8.54 -12.57 -25.80
CA ARG A 536 7.78 -11.38 -25.41
C ARG A 536 8.33 -10.71 -24.15
N HIS A 537 8.01 -9.43 -24.01
CA HIS A 537 8.13 -8.67 -22.77
C HIS A 537 6.75 -8.22 -22.31
N GLU A 538 6.51 -8.23 -21.00
CA GLU A 538 5.27 -7.76 -20.39
C GLU A 538 5.61 -6.92 -19.14
N LEU A 539 5.05 -5.71 -19.06
CA LEU A 539 5.06 -4.86 -17.87
C LEU A 539 3.62 -4.52 -17.48
N VAL A 540 3.14 -5.07 -16.36
CA VAL A 540 1.76 -4.96 -15.88
C VAL A 540 1.73 -4.47 -14.43
N ASN A 541 0.70 -3.70 -14.09
CA ASN A 541 0.31 -3.35 -12.73
C ASN A 541 -1.15 -3.78 -12.50
N SER A 542 -1.46 -4.34 -11.34
CA SER A 542 -2.83 -4.75 -10.98
C SER A 542 -3.82 -3.58 -10.92
N VAL A 543 -3.34 -2.34 -10.69
CA VAL A 543 -4.14 -1.10 -10.77
C VAL A 543 -4.80 -0.99 -12.15
N ALA A 544 -6.12 -1.14 -12.18
CA ALA A 544 -6.95 -1.18 -13.38
C ALA A 544 -6.47 -2.17 -14.47
N ASN A 545 -5.75 -3.24 -14.07
CA ASN A 545 -5.10 -4.19 -14.99
C ASN A 545 -4.33 -3.47 -16.12
N SER A 546 -3.52 -2.47 -15.75
CA SER A 546 -2.81 -1.60 -16.69
C SER A 546 -1.49 -2.22 -17.11
N GLY A 547 -1.19 -2.28 -18.41
CA GLY A 547 0.10 -2.83 -18.86
C GLY A 547 0.46 -2.59 -20.31
N LEU A 548 1.75 -2.75 -20.58
CA LEU A 548 2.38 -2.76 -21.90
C LEU A 548 2.92 -4.17 -22.17
N SER A 549 2.47 -4.79 -23.25
CA SER A 549 2.99 -6.06 -23.74
C SER A 549 3.60 -5.89 -25.14
N GLN A 550 4.69 -6.59 -25.42
CA GLN A 550 5.42 -6.50 -26.69
C GLN A 550 5.93 -7.89 -27.13
N GLY A 551 5.89 -8.18 -28.42
CA GLY A 551 6.33 -9.44 -29.02
C GLY A 551 5.17 -10.40 -29.24
N TYR A 552 5.36 -11.67 -28.91
CA TYR A 552 4.35 -12.72 -29.02
C TYR A 552 3.35 -12.65 -27.85
N LEU A 553 2.22 -11.99 -28.05
CA LEU A 553 1.25 -11.68 -27.00
C LEU A 553 0.46 -12.94 -26.58
N ILE A 554 0.49 -13.28 -25.29
CA ILE A 554 -0.32 -14.36 -24.70
C ILE A 554 -0.98 -13.88 -23.41
N ALA A 555 -2.03 -14.56 -22.95
CA ALA A 555 -2.49 -14.43 -21.57
C ALA A 555 -1.49 -15.11 -20.60
N GLN A 556 -1.34 -14.62 -19.36
CA GLN A 556 -0.50 -15.28 -18.34
C GLN A 556 -1.09 -15.17 -16.93
N GLN A 557 -1.29 -16.32 -16.28
CA GLN A 557 -1.77 -16.42 -14.90
C GLN A 557 -0.70 -17.08 -14.01
N GLY A 558 -0.04 -16.29 -13.16
CA GLY A 558 1.14 -16.75 -12.40
C GLY A 558 2.25 -17.22 -13.33
N ALA A 559 2.69 -18.47 -13.16
CA ALA A 559 3.65 -19.15 -14.03
C ALA A 559 3.02 -19.80 -15.29
N VAL A 560 1.68 -19.82 -15.43
CA VAL A 560 1.03 -20.52 -16.56
C VAL A 560 0.96 -19.62 -17.79
N ARG A 561 1.54 -20.10 -18.90
CA ARG A 561 1.46 -19.50 -20.24
C ARG A 561 0.09 -19.84 -20.85
N GLY A 562 -0.73 -18.84 -21.13
CA GLY A 562 -2.12 -18.99 -21.59
C GLY A 562 -2.28 -18.94 -23.10
N ALA A 563 -3.50 -18.65 -23.54
CA ALA A 563 -3.85 -18.56 -24.96
C ALA A 563 -3.12 -17.41 -25.68
N TYR A 564 -2.81 -17.62 -26.96
CA TYR A 564 -2.28 -16.61 -27.86
C TYR A 564 -3.30 -15.49 -28.11
N ARG A 565 -2.82 -14.25 -28.19
CA ARG A 565 -3.61 -13.02 -28.30
C ARG A 565 -3.26 -12.15 -29.51
N GLY A 566 -2.08 -12.33 -30.11
CA GLY A 566 -1.59 -11.58 -31.26
C GLY A 566 -0.09 -11.34 -31.23
N GLU A 567 0.42 -10.59 -32.19
CA GLU A 567 1.83 -10.17 -32.28
C GLU A 567 1.92 -8.65 -32.43
N GLY A 568 3.03 -8.04 -31.97
CA GLY A 568 3.27 -6.61 -32.06
C GLY A 568 3.40 -5.97 -30.68
N PHE A 569 2.54 -5.01 -30.36
CA PHE A 569 2.44 -4.44 -29.01
C PHE A 569 0.99 -4.16 -28.62
N GLU A 570 0.72 -4.17 -27.32
CA GLU A 570 -0.56 -3.78 -26.73
C GLU A 570 -0.32 -2.88 -25.52
N LEU A 571 -1.00 -1.73 -25.47
CA LEU A 571 -1.15 -0.90 -24.28
C LEU A 571 -2.61 -1.00 -23.81
N ALA A 572 -2.84 -1.69 -22.70
CA ALA A 572 -4.16 -1.96 -22.17
C ALA A 572 -4.34 -1.38 -20.76
N THR A 573 -5.55 -0.93 -20.44
CA THR A 573 -6.00 -0.59 -19.08
C THR A 573 -7.52 -0.61 -19.02
N GLN A 574 -8.08 -0.87 -17.84
CA GLN A 574 -9.51 -0.71 -17.53
C GLN A 574 -9.82 0.69 -16.95
N GLY A 575 -8.79 1.53 -16.76
CA GLY A 575 -8.90 2.90 -16.27
C GLY A 575 -8.81 3.94 -17.38
N TRP A 576 -8.47 5.18 -17.02
CA TRP A 576 -8.26 6.26 -17.98
C TRP A 576 -6.95 6.08 -18.75
N SER A 577 -7.02 6.17 -20.08
CA SER A 577 -5.85 6.33 -20.95
C SER A 577 -5.78 7.76 -21.48
N VAL A 578 -4.58 8.34 -21.48
CA VAL A 578 -4.33 9.72 -21.92
C VAL A 578 -3.01 9.77 -22.69
N VAL A 579 -3.08 9.91 -24.01
CA VAL A 579 -1.92 10.16 -24.87
C VAL A 579 -1.80 11.66 -25.11
N ARG A 580 -0.60 12.22 -24.93
CA ARG A 580 -0.30 13.65 -25.15
C ARG A 580 1.06 13.76 -25.84
N ALA A 581 1.12 14.51 -26.92
CA ALA A 581 2.36 14.88 -27.60
C ALA A 581 2.32 16.39 -27.89
N GLY A 582 3.15 17.18 -27.20
CA GLY A 582 3.09 18.64 -27.25
C GLY A 582 3.45 19.21 -28.63
N ASP A 583 4.36 18.55 -29.34
CA ASP A 583 4.82 18.91 -30.69
C ASP A 583 3.98 18.26 -31.82
N GLY A 584 2.89 17.55 -31.47
CA GLY A 584 2.01 16.84 -32.41
C GLY A 584 2.16 15.31 -32.41
N MET A 585 1.22 14.63 -33.05
CA MET A 585 1.09 13.17 -33.08
C MET A 585 0.74 12.68 -34.49
N LEU A 586 1.52 11.74 -35.03
CA LEU A 586 1.20 10.97 -36.24
C LEU A 586 0.67 9.59 -35.84
N VAL A 587 -0.49 9.22 -36.35
CA VAL A 587 -1.05 7.86 -36.26
C VAL A 587 -1.26 7.35 -37.68
N SER A 588 -0.39 6.44 -38.11
CA SER A 588 -0.37 5.90 -39.47
C SER A 588 -0.46 4.38 -39.46
N SER A 589 -1.09 3.82 -40.49
CA SER A 589 -1.06 2.39 -40.83
C SER A 589 -0.14 2.05 -42.00
N THR A 590 0.59 3.03 -42.55
CA THR A 590 1.56 2.85 -43.62
C THR A 590 2.83 2.15 -43.09
N ALA A 591 3.13 0.97 -43.64
CA ALA A 591 4.25 0.15 -43.19
C ALA A 591 5.61 0.65 -43.73
N ARG A 592 6.54 1.00 -42.82
CA ARG A 592 7.93 1.33 -43.17
C ARG A 592 8.89 0.18 -42.85
N ALA A 593 9.31 -0.55 -43.88
CA ALA A 593 10.27 -1.64 -43.75
C ALA A 593 11.58 -1.17 -43.10
N GLN A 594 12.14 -1.99 -42.21
CA GLN A 594 13.43 -1.78 -41.52
C GLN A 594 13.57 -0.42 -40.80
N ALA A 595 12.47 0.23 -40.41
CA ALA A 595 12.46 1.60 -39.89
C ALA A 595 13.19 2.60 -40.81
N THR A 596 12.96 2.47 -42.12
CA THR A 596 13.47 3.44 -43.12
C THR A 596 12.89 4.83 -42.86
N SER A 597 13.76 5.85 -42.87
CA SER A 597 13.47 7.25 -42.54
C SER A 597 13.23 7.54 -41.05
N THR A 598 12.76 8.75 -40.72
CA THR A 598 12.60 9.22 -39.33
C THR A 598 11.23 8.88 -38.75
N GLN A 599 11.08 8.94 -37.42
CA GLN A 599 9.80 8.69 -36.74
C GLN A 599 8.68 9.67 -37.17
N MET A 600 9.05 10.91 -37.52
CA MET A 600 8.11 11.98 -37.88
C MET A 600 8.06 12.26 -39.39
N ASP A 601 8.68 11.42 -40.23
CA ASP A 601 8.44 11.44 -41.67
C ASP A 601 6.94 11.20 -41.92
N ALA A 602 6.33 12.05 -42.73
CA ALA A 602 4.91 12.05 -43.06
C ALA A 602 4.67 12.26 -44.57
N ALA A 603 5.62 11.82 -45.41
CA ALA A 603 5.58 12.01 -46.86
C ALA A 603 4.24 11.59 -47.50
N GLU A 604 3.63 10.52 -47.02
CA GLU A 604 2.35 9.98 -47.48
C GLU A 604 1.19 10.94 -47.13
N SER A 605 1.10 11.40 -45.87
CA SER A 605 0.12 12.39 -45.43
C SER A 605 0.26 13.72 -46.18
N VAL A 606 1.50 14.17 -46.38
CA VAL A 606 1.83 15.38 -47.15
C VAL A 606 1.40 15.24 -48.62
N GLY A 607 1.56 14.04 -49.21
CA GLY A 607 1.07 13.72 -50.55
C GLY A 607 -0.46 13.77 -50.65
N GLN A 608 -1.16 13.12 -49.71
CA GLN A 608 -2.62 13.11 -49.64
C GLN A 608 -3.20 14.53 -49.46
N LEU A 609 -2.60 15.34 -48.58
CA LEU A 609 -3.04 16.72 -48.35
C LEU A 609 -2.73 17.67 -49.52
N LYS A 610 -1.61 17.47 -50.23
CA LYS A 610 -1.34 18.16 -51.52
C LYS A 610 -2.46 17.91 -52.53
N GLN A 611 -2.97 16.67 -52.61
CA GLN A 611 -4.09 16.33 -53.49
C GLN A 611 -5.44 16.88 -53.01
N ALA A 612 -5.68 16.94 -51.69
CA ALA A 612 -6.89 17.53 -51.12
C ALA A 612 -6.99 19.04 -51.44
N VAL A 613 -5.92 19.80 -51.15
CA VAL A 613 -5.84 21.25 -51.45
C VAL A 613 -6.02 21.52 -52.96
N ALA A 614 -5.40 20.71 -53.83
CA ALA A 614 -5.59 20.81 -55.27
C ALA A 614 -7.04 20.53 -55.73
N THR A 615 -7.78 19.72 -54.99
CA THR A 615 -9.19 19.41 -55.29
C THR A 615 -10.12 20.51 -54.82
N ALA A 616 -9.96 20.98 -53.58
CA ALA A 616 -10.71 22.11 -53.03
C ALA A 616 -10.58 23.37 -53.91
N LYS A 617 -9.35 23.69 -54.36
CA LYS A 617 -9.09 24.85 -55.25
C LYS A 617 -9.79 24.76 -56.62
N ARG A 618 -9.94 23.57 -57.20
CA ARG A 618 -10.64 23.38 -58.49
C ARG A 618 -12.14 23.61 -58.36
N LEU A 619 -12.74 23.10 -57.28
CA LEU A 619 -14.16 23.26 -56.98
C LEU A 619 -14.49 24.73 -56.66
N ASP A 620 -13.67 25.38 -55.82
CA ASP A 620 -13.73 26.80 -55.48
C ASP A 620 -13.65 27.71 -56.73
N SER A 621 -12.70 27.44 -57.64
CA SER A 621 -12.58 28.15 -58.92
C SER A 621 -13.81 27.98 -59.83
N SER A 622 -14.48 26.82 -59.75
CA SER A 622 -15.68 26.52 -60.54
C SER A 622 -16.92 27.20 -59.94
N ALA A 623 -17.05 27.17 -58.60
CA ALA A 623 -18.14 27.79 -57.85
C ALA A 623 -18.12 29.32 -58.01
N THR A 624 -16.97 29.95 -57.76
CA THR A 624 -16.80 31.40 -57.90
C THR A 624 -16.99 31.86 -59.35
N GLY A 625 -16.52 31.10 -60.34
CA GLY A 625 -16.78 31.36 -61.77
C GLY A 625 -18.27 31.31 -62.13
N ALA A 626 -19.05 30.47 -61.44
CA ALA A 626 -20.51 30.39 -61.55
C ALA A 626 -21.28 31.36 -60.62
N LYS A 627 -20.58 32.30 -59.96
CA LYS A 627 -21.12 33.25 -58.96
C LYS A 627 -21.68 32.61 -57.67
N ALA A 628 -21.36 31.35 -57.39
CA ALA A 628 -21.60 30.75 -56.08
C ALA A 628 -20.52 31.20 -55.07
N SER A 629 -20.75 30.96 -53.77
CA SER A 629 -19.84 31.38 -52.70
C SER A 629 -18.50 30.64 -52.77
N GLY A 630 -17.40 31.37 -52.69
CA GLY A 630 -16.05 30.81 -52.64
C GLY A 630 -15.68 30.19 -51.29
N PHE A 631 -14.72 29.26 -51.31
CA PHE A 631 -14.34 28.44 -50.16
C PHE A 631 -13.23 29.10 -49.33
N ALA A 632 -13.57 30.16 -48.59
CA ALA A 632 -12.61 31.02 -47.88
C ALA A 632 -11.60 30.27 -46.99
N GLY A 633 -12.00 29.15 -46.35
CA GLY A 633 -11.12 28.34 -45.51
C GLY A 633 -9.98 27.61 -46.25
N ASN A 634 -9.99 27.58 -47.58
CA ASN A 634 -8.95 26.93 -48.41
C ASN A 634 -7.52 27.39 -48.06
N ALA A 635 -7.35 28.63 -47.56
CA ALA A 635 -6.06 29.14 -47.10
C ALA A 635 -5.51 28.35 -45.91
N ALA A 636 -6.31 28.13 -44.86
CA ALA A 636 -5.89 27.41 -43.65
C ALA A 636 -5.49 25.94 -43.95
N GLN A 637 -6.17 25.29 -44.90
CA GLN A 637 -5.80 23.94 -45.35
C GLN A 637 -4.41 23.93 -46.03
N ALA A 638 -4.05 24.98 -46.77
CA ALA A 638 -2.74 25.12 -47.39
C ALA A 638 -1.64 25.51 -46.38
N ASP A 639 -1.95 26.36 -45.40
CA ASP A 639 -1.03 26.72 -44.32
C ASP A 639 -0.73 25.53 -43.39
N PHE A 640 -1.73 24.69 -43.08
CA PHE A 640 -1.50 23.45 -42.34
C PHE A 640 -0.60 22.48 -43.12
N LEU A 641 -0.81 22.33 -44.42
CA LEU A 641 0.07 21.53 -45.28
C LEU A 641 1.52 22.06 -45.24
N LYS A 642 1.71 23.38 -45.33
CA LYS A 642 3.02 24.02 -45.21
C LYS A 642 3.68 23.77 -43.84
N ALA A 643 2.87 23.70 -42.77
CA ALA A 643 3.33 23.41 -41.41
C ALA A 643 3.80 21.96 -41.19
N ILE A 644 3.42 21.00 -42.04
CA ILE A 644 3.87 19.60 -41.91
C ILE A 644 4.78 19.11 -43.05
N ASP A 645 4.90 19.87 -44.15
CA ASP A 645 5.79 19.54 -45.26
C ASP A 645 7.27 19.84 -44.90
N PRO A 646 8.16 18.83 -44.85
CA PRO A 646 9.56 19.04 -44.46
C PRO A 646 10.39 19.81 -45.49
N GLN A 647 9.89 19.94 -46.73
CA GLN A 647 10.48 20.88 -47.70
C GLN A 647 10.20 22.34 -47.29
N GLN A 648 9.13 22.59 -46.54
CA GLN A 648 8.66 23.89 -46.08
C GLN A 648 8.91 24.10 -44.57
N ASP A 649 7.90 24.21 -43.71
CA ASP A 649 8.10 24.52 -42.29
C ASP A 649 8.21 23.27 -41.40
N GLY A 650 7.79 22.11 -41.91
CA GLY A 650 7.73 20.81 -41.21
C GLY A 650 9.09 20.14 -40.93
N LYS A 651 10.09 20.93 -40.55
CA LYS A 651 11.46 20.50 -40.28
C LYS A 651 12.07 21.18 -39.06
N TYR A 652 13.10 20.58 -38.47
CA TYR A 652 13.97 21.29 -37.54
C TYR A 652 14.87 22.29 -38.29
N THR A 653 14.98 23.50 -37.76
CA THR A 653 15.79 24.60 -38.32
C THR A 653 17.13 24.81 -37.60
N GLY A 654 17.36 24.09 -36.50
CA GLY A 654 18.56 24.13 -35.69
C GLY A 654 18.71 22.84 -34.87
N ALA A 655 19.88 22.66 -34.26
CA ALA A 655 20.24 21.42 -33.56
C ALA A 655 19.29 21.10 -32.39
N VAL A 656 18.91 19.83 -32.25
CA VAL A 656 17.99 19.33 -31.22
C VAL A 656 18.76 18.50 -30.20
N ASN A 657 18.80 18.92 -28.94
CA ASN A 657 19.52 18.22 -27.86
C ASN A 657 20.99 17.89 -28.21
N GLY A 658 21.66 18.76 -28.97
CA GLY A 658 23.03 18.58 -29.45
C GLY A 658 23.19 17.71 -30.71
N GLN A 659 22.10 17.23 -31.30
CA GLN A 659 22.10 16.46 -32.56
C GLN A 659 21.78 17.35 -33.76
N SER A 660 22.26 16.98 -34.95
CA SER A 660 22.06 17.75 -36.19
C SER A 660 20.59 17.73 -36.63
N ALA A 661 20.14 18.83 -37.25
CA ALA A 661 18.80 18.96 -37.85
C ALA A 661 18.68 18.24 -39.21
N THR A 662 19.68 17.45 -39.61
CA THR A 662 19.77 16.75 -40.91
C THR A 662 19.99 15.26 -40.71
N ARG A 663 19.41 14.46 -41.60
CA ARG A 663 19.54 13.00 -41.58
C ARG A 663 20.98 12.57 -41.88
N PRO A 664 21.44 11.43 -41.32
CA PRO A 664 22.68 10.78 -41.73
C PRO A 664 22.71 10.44 -43.23
N VAL A 665 23.89 10.44 -43.83
CA VAL A 665 24.12 10.05 -45.23
C VAL A 665 25.32 9.12 -45.32
N GLY A 666 25.10 7.86 -45.70
CA GLY A 666 26.14 6.85 -45.76
C GLY A 666 26.80 6.64 -44.39
N THR A 667 28.05 7.06 -44.25
CA THR A 667 28.81 7.01 -42.99
C THR A 667 28.85 8.34 -42.22
N GLN A 668 28.34 9.43 -42.81
CA GLN A 668 28.23 10.74 -42.14
C GLN A 668 26.97 10.79 -41.28
N ARG A 669 27.07 11.38 -40.09
CA ARG A 669 25.95 11.46 -39.11
C ARG A 669 24.99 12.61 -39.38
N ASP A 670 25.32 13.46 -40.35
CA ASP A 670 24.66 14.71 -40.70
C ASP A 670 24.95 15.08 -42.17
N GLY A 671 24.38 16.18 -42.64
CA GLY A 671 24.56 16.71 -44.00
C GLY A 671 23.52 16.26 -45.03
N GLY A 672 22.57 15.40 -44.65
CA GLY A 672 21.47 14.96 -45.50
C GLY A 672 20.27 15.89 -45.55
N ALA A 673 19.14 15.35 -46.02
CA ALA A 673 17.85 16.05 -45.97
C ALA A 673 17.46 16.41 -44.53
N PRO A 674 16.71 17.50 -44.29
CA PRO A 674 16.24 17.87 -42.96
C PRO A 674 15.47 16.75 -42.25
N VAL A 675 15.58 16.72 -40.92
CA VAL A 675 14.76 15.88 -40.05
C VAL A 675 13.37 16.51 -39.89
N GLU A 676 12.35 15.69 -40.07
CA GLU A 676 10.94 16.09 -40.04
C GLU A 676 10.40 16.37 -38.64
N ARG A 677 9.38 17.23 -38.59
CA ARG A 677 8.49 17.46 -37.44
C ARG A 677 7.20 18.10 -37.95
N PHE A 678 6.19 18.23 -37.09
CA PHE A 678 5.15 19.23 -37.33
C PHE A 678 5.61 20.60 -36.82
N ALA A 679 5.33 21.66 -37.58
CA ALA A 679 5.63 23.04 -37.17
C ALA A 679 4.61 23.58 -36.15
N THR A 680 3.43 22.96 -36.10
CA THR A 680 2.30 23.28 -35.20
C THR A 680 1.81 22.00 -34.51
N PRO A 681 1.34 22.05 -33.25
CA PRO A 681 0.76 20.88 -32.58
C PRO A 681 -0.50 20.39 -33.30
N ALA A 682 -0.43 19.20 -33.91
CA ALA A 682 -1.52 18.61 -34.68
C ALA A 682 -1.60 17.09 -34.50
N ILE A 683 -2.78 16.52 -34.70
CA ILE A 683 -3.00 15.07 -34.81
C ILE A 683 -3.25 14.77 -36.29
N VAL A 684 -2.38 13.96 -36.89
CA VAL A 684 -2.55 13.45 -38.26
C VAL A 684 -2.91 11.97 -38.18
N LEU A 685 -4.08 11.62 -38.71
CA LEU A 685 -4.54 10.24 -38.86
C LEU A 685 -4.39 9.84 -40.33
N GLU A 686 -3.70 8.74 -40.62
CA GLU A 686 -3.30 8.34 -41.97
C GLU A 686 -3.51 6.83 -42.20
N SER A 687 -4.02 6.49 -43.39
CA SER A 687 -4.08 5.11 -43.88
C SER A 687 -3.99 5.09 -45.41
N PRO A 688 -3.29 4.10 -46.00
CA PRO A 688 -3.27 3.92 -47.44
C PRO A 688 -4.59 3.39 -48.01
N GLU A 689 -5.54 2.94 -47.15
CA GLU A 689 -6.84 2.41 -47.59
C GLU A 689 -8.04 3.06 -46.90
N ASN A 690 -8.19 2.90 -45.58
CA ASN A 690 -9.46 3.15 -44.88
C ASN A 690 -9.26 3.81 -43.51
N ILE A 691 -10.03 4.87 -43.24
CA ILE A 691 -10.18 5.47 -41.90
C ILE A 691 -11.67 5.50 -41.57
N ALA A 692 -12.07 4.94 -40.42
CA ALA A 692 -13.46 4.82 -40.00
C ALA A 692 -13.68 5.42 -38.60
N PHE A 693 -14.77 6.17 -38.45
CA PHE A 693 -15.22 6.71 -37.16
C PHE A 693 -16.62 6.17 -36.87
N THR A 694 -16.75 5.32 -35.85
CA THR A 694 -17.98 4.58 -35.54
C THR A 694 -18.37 4.72 -34.08
N THR A 695 -19.65 4.97 -33.80
CA THR A 695 -20.21 5.05 -32.44
C THR A 695 -21.64 4.52 -32.44
N PRO A 696 -22.09 3.79 -31.40
CA PRO A 696 -23.49 3.37 -31.26
C PRO A 696 -24.39 4.49 -30.68
N ALA A 697 -23.82 5.65 -30.35
CA ALA A 697 -24.52 6.80 -29.79
C ALA A 697 -24.25 8.05 -30.66
N SER A 698 -23.64 9.09 -30.10
CA SER A 698 -23.39 10.36 -30.78
C SER A 698 -21.93 10.52 -31.19
N ALA A 699 -21.70 11.15 -32.34
CA ALA A 699 -20.42 11.74 -32.73
C ALA A 699 -20.62 13.26 -32.90
N VAL A 700 -19.58 14.04 -32.59
CA VAL A 700 -19.60 15.51 -32.70
C VAL A 700 -18.29 15.95 -33.36
N SER A 701 -18.39 16.88 -34.31
CA SER A 701 -17.25 17.60 -34.88
C SER A 701 -17.48 19.09 -34.74
N TYR A 702 -16.45 19.83 -34.34
CA TYR A 702 -16.49 21.26 -34.10
C TYR A 702 -15.11 21.86 -34.37
N ALA A 703 -15.09 23.02 -35.01
CA ALA A 703 -13.94 23.92 -35.08
C ALA A 703 -14.42 25.35 -34.88
N ALA A 704 -13.61 26.19 -34.26
CA ALA A 704 -13.92 27.62 -34.09
C ALA A 704 -13.80 28.42 -35.39
N GLU A 705 -13.08 27.90 -36.39
CA GLU A 705 -12.81 28.56 -37.68
C GLU A 705 -13.37 27.74 -38.85
N HIS A 706 -12.77 26.59 -39.16
CA HIS A 706 -13.05 25.84 -40.40
C HIS A 706 -13.15 24.32 -40.18
N VAL A 707 -14.15 23.70 -40.81
CA VAL A 707 -14.28 22.24 -40.93
C VAL A 707 -14.21 21.89 -42.41
N HIS A 708 -13.21 21.09 -42.80
CA HIS A 708 -13.01 20.69 -44.20
C HIS A 708 -13.46 19.24 -44.41
N LEU A 709 -14.40 19.05 -45.34
CA LEU A 709 -14.79 17.73 -45.87
C LEU A 709 -14.51 17.74 -47.38
N THR A 710 -13.47 17.03 -47.81
CA THR A 710 -13.02 17.02 -49.22
C THR A 710 -12.85 15.59 -49.70
N ALA A 711 -13.68 15.18 -50.65
CA ALA A 711 -13.52 13.93 -51.41
C ALA A 711 -12.99 14.23 -52.83
N GLN A 712 -12.32 13.26 -53.45
CA GLN A 712 -12.00 13.31 -54.89
C GLN A 712 -13.02 12.58 -55.75
N GLY A 713 -13.61 11.50 -55.22
CA GLY A 713 -14.81 10.85 -55.75
C GLY A 713 -16.05 11.35 -55.00
N ASP A 714 -17.01 10.45 -54.79
CA ASP A 714 -18.27 10.77 -54.14
C ASP A 714 -18.13 11.15 -52.66
N ALA A 715 -19.03 12.03 -52.20
CA ALA A 715 -19.26 12.32 -50.79
C ALA A 715 -20.74 12.08 -50.46
N HIS A 716 -21.02 11.24 -49.46
CA HIS A 716 -22.37 10.88 -49.07
C HIS A 716 -22.71 11.43 -47.68
N LEU A 717 -23.81 12.19 -47.59
CA LEU A 717 -24.38 12.67 -46.33
C LEU A 717 -25.79 12.09 -46.20
N ALA A 718 -26.01 11.26 -45.19
CA ALA A 718 -27.29 10.58 -44.95
C ALA A 718 -27.54 10.40 -43.45
N ALA A 719 -28.81 10.41 -43.05
CA ALA A 719 -29.25 10.13 -41.69
C ALA A 719 -30.55 9.31 -41.75
N GLY A 720 -30.75 8.40 -40.79
CA GLY A 720 -31.97 7.58 -40.69
C GLY A 720 -33.20 8.33 -40.19
N ALA A 721 -33.07 9.62 -39.87
CA ALA A 721 -34.17 10.49 -39.44
C ALA A 721 -34.09 11.85 -40.15
N THR A 722 -33.26 12.78 -39.66
CA THR A 722 -33.20 14.16 -40.15
C THR A 722 -31.78 14.54 -40.54
N VAL A 723 -31.60 15.08 -41.75
CA VAL A 723 -30.44 15.92 -42.11
C VAL A 723 -30.89 17.37 -42.03
N ALA A 724 -30.17 18.21 -41.30
CA ALA A 724 -30.47 19.63 -41.16
C ALA A 724 -29.17 20.45 -41.28
N ALA A 725 -29.27 21.61 -41.92
CA ALA A 725 -28.18 22.57 -42.07
C ALA A 725 -28.71 23.98 -41.80
N ALA A 726 -27.89 24.79 -41.13
CA ALA A 726 -28.16 26.20 -40.86
C ALA A 726 -26.83 26.98 -40.93
N SER A 727 -26.89 28.24 -41.33
CA SER A 727 -25.73 29.15 -41.41
C SER A 727 -26.10 30.50 -40.84
N GLY A 728 -25.13 31.20 -40.25
CA GLY A 728 -25.31 32.57 -39.74
C GLY A 728 -25.05 33.67 -40.78
N ASP A 729 -24.58 33.29 -41.98
CA ASP A 729 -24.26 34.19 -43.09
C ASP A 729 -24.90 33.68 -44.39
N ALA A 730 -24.24 32.76 -45.10
CA ALA A 730 -24.75 32.17 -46.34
C ALA A 730 -24.76 30.63 -46.31
N VAL A 731 -25.67 30.05 -47.10
CA VAL A 731 -25.61 28.65 -47.56
C VAL A 731 -25.53 28.69 -49.09
N SER A 732 -24.53 28.02 -49.68
CA SER A 732 -24.36 27.96 -51.13
C SER A 732 -24.35 26.50 -51.59
N LEU A 733 -25.25 26.14 -52.50
CA LEU A 733 -25.33 24.82 -53.11
C LEU A 733 -24.94 24.96 -54.58
N PHE A 734 -23.82 24.36 -54.97
CA PHE A 734 -23.28 24.44 -56.31
C PHE A 734 -23.02 23.04 -56.87
N SER A 735 -23.29 22.87 -58.17
CA SER A 735 -23.05 21.64 -58.92
C SER A 735 -22.46 22.02 -60.28
N ALA A 736 -21.19 21.68 -60.50
CA ALA A 736 -20.46 22.06 -61.72
C ALA A 736 -20.96 21.30 -62.97
N ALA A 737 -21.52 20.10 -62.78
CA ALA A 737 -22.14 19.29 -63.82
C ALA A 737 -23.15 18.31 -63.18
N GLY A 738 -24.22 17.95 -63.90
CA GLY A 738 -25.28 17.05 -63.41
C GLY A 738 -26.46 17.74 -62.73
N GLY A 739 -26.33 19.02 -62.35
CA GLY A 739 -27.40 19.85 -61.80
C GLY A 739 -27.67 19.61 -60.31
N LEU A 740 -28.79 20.13 -59.81
CA LEU A 740 -29.27 19.97 -58.43
C LEU A 740 -30.67 19.34 -58.45
N LYS A 741 -30.96 18.46 -57.49
CA LYS A 741 -32.24 17.75 -57.41
C LYS A 741 -32.69 17.58 -55.95
N ALA A 742 -33.80 18.24 -55.59
CA ALA A 742 -34.51 18.01 -54.34
C ALA A 742 -35.76 17.15 -54.61
N ILE A 743 -36.06 16.21 -53.71
CA ILE A 743 -37.23 15.33 -53.80
C ILE A 743 -37.73 15.05 -52.38
N ALA A 744 -38.99 15.35 -52.09
CA ALA A 744 -39.70 14.75 -50.95
C ALA A 744 -40.45 13.51 -51.45
N ASN A 745 -40.24 12.35 -50.81
CA ASN A 745 -40.98 11.12 -51.14
C ASN A 745 -42.41 11.14 -50.55
N GLN A 746 -42.59 11.85 -49.44
CA GLN A 746 -43.87 12.23 -48.85
C GLN A 746 -43.70 13.61 -48.17
N GLY A 747 -44.77 14.39 -48.11
CA GLY A 747 -44.74 15.78 -47.65
C GLY A 747 -44.29 16.78 -48.74
N PRO A 748 -44.44 18.09 -48.49
CA PRO A 748 -44.06 19.14 -49.45
C PRO A 748 -42.55 19.39 -49.49
N VAL A 749 -42.08 19.98 -50.59
CA VAL A 749 -40.78 20.67 -50.65
C VAL A 749 -41.06 22.17 -50.53
N SER A 750 -40.75 22.76 -49.37
CA SER A 750 -40.86 24.22 -49.16
C SER A 750 -39.51 24.90 -49.37
N ILE A 751 -39.54 26.07 -50.01
CA ILE A 751 -38.43 27.04 -50.10
C ILE A 751 -39.07 28.40 -49.82
N GLU A 752 -38.53 29.16 -48.88
CA GLU A 752 -39.16 30.39 -48.38
C GLU A 752 -38.11 31.50 -48.15
N ALA A 753 -38.52 32.75 -48.35
CA ALA A 753 -37.73 33.95 -48.05
C ALA A 753 -38.64 34.99 -47.38
N HIS A 754 -38.33 35.37 -46.13
CA HIS A 754 -39.27 36.12 -45.29
C HIS A 754 -39.06 37.64 -45.29
N THR A 755 -37.85 38.12 -45.61
CA THR A 755 -37.44 39.54 -45.48
C THR A 755 -36.84 40.14 -46.75
N ALA A 756 -36.61 39.32 -47.79
CA ALA A 756 -35.94 39.70 -49.03
C ALA A 756 -36.50 38.89 -50.21
N THR A 757 -36.13 39.27 -51.43
CA THR A 757 -36.57 38.63 -52.68
C THR A 757 -36.19 37.15 -52.75
N MET A 758 -37.13 36.30 -53.14
CA MET A 758 -36.83 34.96 -53.65
C MET A 758 -36.63 35.05 -55.17
N GLU A 759 -35.44 34.73 -55.66
CA GLU A 759 -35.13 34.70 -57.09
C GLU A 759 -35.02 33.27 -57.60
N ILE A 760 -35.76 32.94 -58.67
CA ILE A 760 -35.68 31.66 -59.38
C ILE A 760 -35.32 31.98 -60.83
N LEU A 761 -34.03 31.88 -61.16
CA LEU A 761 -33.47 32.26 -62.45
C LEU A 761 -33.20 31.03 -63.33
N ALA A 762 -33.58 31.09 -64.61
CA ALA A 762 -33.25 30.06 -65.60
C ALA A 762 -33.22 30.66 -67.01
N ASP A 763 -32.11 30.48 -67.74
CA ASP A 763 -31.90 31.04 -69.09
C ASP A 763 -32.82 30.44 -70.18
N GLN A 764 -33.52 29.34 -69.87
CA GLN A 764 -34.39 28.63 -70.82
C GLN A 764 -35.86 28.65 -70.41
N SER A 765 -36.21 28.02 -69.29
CA SER A 765 -37.59 27.99 -68.79
C SER A 765 -37.68 27.58 -67.32
N VAL A 766 -38.44 28.33 -66.52
CA VAL A 766 -38.99 27.84 -65.26
C VAL A 766 -40.31 27.12 -65.55
N ARG A 767 -40.51 25.91 -65.02
CA ARG A 767 -41.70 25.09 -65.24
C ARG A 767 -42.29 24.64 -63.90
N ILE A 768 -43.40 25.26 -63.52
CA ILE A 768 -44.21 24.87 -62.36
C ILE A 768 -45.40 24.06 -62.89
N MET A 769 -45.59 22.85 -62.38
CA MET A 769 -46.69 21.95 -62.77
C MET A 769 -47.22 21.24 -61.53
N SER A 770 -48.55 21.20 -61.40
CA SER A 770 -49.27 20.26 -60.54
C SER A 770 -49.89 19.19 -61.43
N THR A 771 -49.86 17.93 -61.01
CA THR A 771 -50.25 16.79 -61.85
C THR A 771 -51.63 16.22 -61.56
N GLU A 772 -52.25 16.62 -60.45
CA GLU A 772 -53.52 16.00 -59.97
C GLU A 772 -54.60 17.06 -59.69
N ASP A 773 -54.34 18.06 -58.84
CA ASP A 773 -55.37 19.05 -58.44
C ASP A 773 -55.28 20.41 -59.18
N ARG A 774 -54.32 21.25 -58.77
CA ARG A 774 -54.34 22.71 -59.02
C ARG A 774 -52.95 23.34 -58.86
N VAL A 775 -52.73 24.48 -59.51
CA VAL A 775 -51.60 25.40 -59.24
C VAL A 775 -52.21 26.70 -58.72
N ASP A 776 -51.80 27.15 -57.54
CA ASP A 776 -52.21 28.42 -56.96
C ASP A 776 -51.11 29.46 -57.05
N VAL A 777 -51.48 30.66 -57.52
CA VAL A 777 -50.65 31.87 -57.46
C VAL A 777 -51.43 32.87 -56.61
N LEU A 778 -50.81 33.37 -55.54
CA LEU A 778 -51.44 34.25 -54.57
C LEU A 778 -50.55 35.47 -54.32
N ALA A 779 -51.16 36.66 -54.30
CA ALA A 779 -50.47 37.92 -54.03
C ALA A 779 -51.40 38.90 -53.29
N GLN A 780 -50.84 39.75 -52.42
CA GLN A 780 -51.65 40.67 -51.59
C GLN A 780 -52.10 41.95 -52.31
N ASP A 781 -51.36 42.39 -53.35
CA ASP A 781 -51.72 43.57 -54.15
C ASP A 781 -52.28 43.19 -55.52
N ALA A 782 -51.49 42.48 -56.34
CA ALA A 782 -51.90 42.05 -57.66
C ALA A 782 -51.16 40.79 -58.16
N ILE A 783 -51.85 40.00 -58.97
CA ILE A 783 -51.25 38.95 -59.81
C ILE A 783 -51.28 39.46 -61.25
N VAL A 784 -50.13 39.53 -61.93
CA VAL A 784 -50.04 39.99 -63.32
C VAL A 784 -49.44 38.88 -64.19
N LEU A 785 -50.25 38.32 -65.09
CA LEU A 785 -49.82 37.40 -66.13
C LEU A 785 -49.60 38.20 -67.43
N GLN A 786 -48.34 38.52 -67.73
CA GLN A 786 -47.92 39.30 -68.89
C GLN A 786 -47.41 38.39 -70.02
N GLN A 787 -47.90 38.59 -71.25
CA GLN A 787 -47.38 37.93 -72.45
C GLN A 787 -47.37 38.93 -73.61
N GLY A 788 -46.19 39.52 -73.90
CA GLY A 788 -46.07 40.60 -74.88
C GLY A 788 -47.00 41.78 -74.52
N PRO A 789 -47.85 42.28 -75.45
CA PRO A 789 -48.80 43.33 -75.17
C PRO A 789 -50.10 42.84 -74.50
N ASN A 790 -50.23 41.53 -74.22
CA ASN A 790 -51.37 40.97 -73.51
C ASN A 790 -51.06 40.90 -72.01
N ARG A 791 -52.04 41.27 -71.17
CA ARG A 791 -51.89 41.32 -69.72
C ARG A 791 -53.19 40.91 -69.04
N ILE A 792 -53.13 39.96 -68.12
CA ILE A 792 -54.23 39.63 -67.21
C ILE A 792 -53.80 40.04 -65.81
N THR A 793 -54.51 41.01 -65.23
CA THR A 793 -54.26 41.52 -63.87
C THR A 793 -55.43 41.15 -62.97
N LEU A 794 -55.17 40.41 -61.90
CA LEU A 794 -56.11 40.26 -60.79
C LEU A 794 -55.66 41.21 -59.69
N LYS A 795 -56.47 42.21 -59.32
CA LYS A 795 -56.14 43.23 -58.33
C LYS A 795 -57.38 43.63 -57.51
N GLY A 796 -57.31 43.49 -56.19
CA GLY A 796 -58.46 43.76 -55.32
C GLY A 796 -59.65 42.86 -55.66
N ALA A 797 -60.75 43.45 -56.12
CA ALA A 797 -61.93 42.73 -56.60
C ALA A 797 -61.98 42.56 -58.14
N ASP A 798 -61.05 43.19 -58.88
CA ASP A 798 -61.11 43.30 -60.33
C ASP A 798 -60.24 42.24 -61.03
N ILE A 799 -60.74 41.73 -62.17
CA ILE A 799 -59.98 40.93 -63.12
C ILE A 799 -59.90 41.69 -64.44
N THR A 800 -58.82 42.44 -64.64
CA THR A 800 -58.60 43.27 -65.83
C THR A 800 -57.86 42.46 -66.89
N VAL A 801 -58.54 42.17 -68.00
CA VAL A 801 -57.95 41.53 -69.18
C VAL A 801 -57.66 42.60 -70.24
N GLU A 802 -56.40 42.91 -70.43
CA GLU A 802 -55.92 43.91 -71.40
C GLU A 802 -55.29 43.18 -72.59
N THR A 803 -55.88 43.35 -73.78
CA THR A 803 -55.30 42.87 -75.04
C THR A 803 -55.62 43.86 -76.16
N PRO A 804 -54.68 44.16 -77.08
CA PRO A 804 -54.98 44.90 -78.31
C PRO A 804 -55.67 44.03 -79.37
N GLY A 805 -55.88 42.73 -79.11
CA GLY A 805 -56.53 41.79 -80.00
C GLY A 805 -57.99 41.52 -79.66
N GLN A 806 -58.56 40.47 -80.28
CA GLN A 806 -59.94 40.07 -80.07
C GLN A 806 -60.06 39.18 -78.83
N PHE A 807 -60.74 39.66 -77.78
CA PHE A 807 -61.09 38.84 -76.61
C PHE A 807 -62.20 37.86 -76.98
N LEU A 808 -61.89 36.55 -76.96
CA LEU A 808 -62.76 35.50 -77.49
C LEU A 808 -62.95 34.37 -76.48
N VAL A 809 -64.20 34.16 -76.05
CA VAL A 809 -64.61 33.11 -75.10
C VAL A 809 -65.62 32.20 -75.79
N LYS A 810 -65.59 30.88 -75.51
CA LYS A 810 -66.44 29.87 -76.17
C LYS A 810 -66.99 28.83 -75.18
N ALA A 811 -68.27 28.92 -74.84
CA ALA A 811 -69.04 27.83 -74.20
C ALA A 811 -70.50 27.84 -74.67
N GLY A 812 -71.27 26.81 -74.30
CA GLY A 812 -72.69 26.68 -74.64
C GLY A 812 -73.64 27.61 -73.87
N SER A 813 -73.20 28.13 -72.72
CA SER A 813 -73.88 29.21 -71.99
C SER A 813 -72.88 29.96 -71.10
N HIS A 814 -73.19 31.22 -70.78
CA HIS A 814 -72.37 32.08 -69.93
C HIS A 814 -73.22 32.81 -68.87
N PRO A 815 -73.77 32.08 -67.87
CA PRO A 815 -74.45 32.71 -66.74
C PRO A 815 -73.42 33.40 -65.83
N PHE A 816 -73.59 34.70 -65.60
CA PHE A 816 -72.89 35.44 -64.54
C PHE A 816 -73.85 35.60 -63.34
N PRO A 817 -73.86 34.66 -62.37
CA PRO A 817 -74.64 34.84 -61.14
C PRO A 817 -74.08 36.02 -60.32
N GLY A 818 -74.92 36.54 -59.40
CA GLY A 818 -74.52 37.62 -58.49
C GLY A 818 -73.35 37.26 -57.56
N PRO A 819 -72.72 38.25 -56.91
CA PRO A 819 -71.47 38.08 -56.18
C PRO A 819 -71.60 37.07 -55.03
N ALA A 820 -70.85 35.97 -55.14
CA ALA A 820 -70.69 34.98 -54.08
C ALA A 820 -69.59 35.44 -53.10
N THR A 821 -69.97 36.19 -52.06
CA THR A 821 -69.06 36.64 -50.99
C THR A 821 -68.67 35.48 -50.07
N THR A 822 -67.69 34.69 -50.50
CA THR A 822 -66.94 33.82 -49.60
C THR A 822 -65.92 34.67 -48.84
N THR A 823 -66.24 35.08 -47.62
CA THR A 823 -65.26 35.71 -46.73
C THR A 823 -64.19 34.69 -46.34
N VAL A 824 -63.02 34.81 -46.97
CA VAL A 824 -61.82 34.07 -46.55
C VAL A 824 -61.40 34.59 -45.19
N SER A 825 -61.84 33.90 -44.14
CA SER A 825 -61.34 34.12 -42.80
C SER A 825 -59.88 33.67 -42.75
N LEU A 826 -58.96 34.62 -42.82
CA LEU A 826 -57.57 34.39 -42.40
C LEU A 826 -57.59 33.80 -40.98
N PRO A 827 -56.91 32.66 -40.72
CA PRO A 827 -56.81 32.14 -39.37
C PRO A 827 -56.13 33.17 -38.46
N ALA A 828 -56.84 33.60 -37.41
CA ALA A 828 -56.21 34.38 -36.35
C ALA A 828 -55.20 33.50 -35.59
N LEU A 829 -54.10 34.11 -35.15
CA LEU A 829 -53.06 33.42 -34.37
C LEU A 829 -53.69 32.77 -33.11
N PRO A 830 -53.42 31.48 -32.82
CA PRO A 830 -54.15 30.75 -31.80
C PRO A 830 -53.83 31.24 -30.37
N VAL A 831 -54.89 31.50 -29.61
CA VAL A 831 -54.87 31.77 -28.16
C VAL A 831 -55.74 30.74 -27.44
N THR A 832 -55.39 30.38 -26.21
CA THR A 832 -55.85 29.17 -25.49
C THR A 832 -57.27 29.24 -24.88
N PRO A 833 -58.08 28.17 -24.98
CA PRO A 833 -59.34 27.99 -24.23
C PRO A 833 -59.25 26.95 -23.09
N PRO A 834 -60.12 27.08 -22.06
CA PRO A 834 -60.67 25.95 -21.30
C PRO A 834 -62.18 26.15 -20.94
N PRO A 835 -62.87 25.21 -20.25
CA PRO A 835 -62.94 23.75 -20.44
C PRO A 835 -64.40 23.18 -20.43
N GLY A 836 -64.55 21.86 -20.64
CA GLY A 836 -65.79 21.07 -20.41
C GLY A 836 -66.15 20.19 -21.63
N ASP A 837 -66.16 18.85 -21.55
CA ASP A 837 -67.08 17.93 -20.81
C ASP A 837 -68.42 17.72 -21.58
N VAL A 838 -68.92 16.50 -21.88
CA VAL A 838 -68.61 15.12 -21.44
C VAL A 838 -68.69 14.12 -22.64
N CYS A 839 -68.42 12.83 -22.37
CA CYS A 839 -68.53 11.58 -23.17
C CYS A 839 -69.90 11.37 -23.91
N ASP A 840 -70.16 10.32 -24.71
CA ASP A 840 -69.69 8.93 -24.57
C ASP A 840 -69.79 7.99 -25.82
N PHE A 841 -69.27 6.78 -25.60
CA PHE A 841 -68.98 5.60 -26.44
C PHE A 841 -70.20 4.80 -26.95
N LEU A 842 -70.17 4.29 -28.21
CA LEU A 842 -70.32 2.85 -28.58
C LEU A 842 -70.66 2.55 -30.07
N ALA A 843 -70.12 1.41 -30.54
CA ALA A 843 -70.60 0.44 -31.58
C ALA A 843 -71.13 0.90 -32.97
N GLY A 844 -71.03 0.13 -34.06
CA GLY A 844 -70.36 -1.17 -34.30
C GLY A 844 -71.15 -2.09 -35.25
N GLY A 845 -70.49 -2.86 -36.14
CA GLY A 845 -71.10 -4.03 -36.82
C GLY A 845 -70.97 -4.16 -38.36
N PHE A 846 -70.06 -5.04 -38.79
CA PHE A 846 -70.17 -6.09 -39.83
C PHE A 846 -70.88 -5.90 -41.21
N THR A 847 -70.21 -6.43 -42.25
CA THR A 847 -70.73 -7.16 -43.47
C THR A 847 -71.55 -6.42 -44.54
N SER A 848 -71.57 -6.83 -45.83
CA SER A 848 -70.68 -7.70 -46.65
C SER A 848 -71.04 -7.68 -48.16
N GLY A 849 -70.04 -7.86 -49.05
CA GLY A 849 -70.20 -8.27 -50.46
C GLY A 849 -70.71 -7.21 -51.47
N GLY A 850 -70.52 -7.38 -52.79
CA GLY A 850 -69.69 -8.36 -53.51
C GLY A 850 -69.96 -8.44 -55.03
N ALA A 851 -68.92 -8.74 -55.82
CA ALA A 851 -68.89 -9.00 -57.29
C ALA A 851 -69.28 -7.82 -58.25
N GLY A 852 -68.80 -7.77 -59.50
CA GLY A 852 -67.73 -8.56 -60.15
C GLY A 852 -67.73 -8.51 -61.71
N GLY A 853 -66.55 -8.59 -62.34
CA GLY A 853 -66.36 -8.63 -63.81
C GLY A 853 -66.54 -7.29 -64.55
N ALA A 854 -66.19 -7.09 -65.83
CA ALA A 854 -65.42 -7.87 -66.84
C ALA A 854 -65.25 -6.98 -68.12
N SER A 855 -64.33 -7.15 -69.09
CA SER A 855 -63.03 -7.85 -69.22
C SER A 855 -62.42 -7.60 -70.64
N SER A 856 -61.12 -7.86 -70.87
CA SER A 856 -60.45 -8.00 -72.20
C SER A 856 -60.23 -6.70 -73.03
N LEU A 857 -59.41 -6.59 -74.09
CA LEU A 857 -58.52 -7.52 -74.85
C LEU A 857 -57.51 -6.72 -75.74
N ALA A 858 -56.30 -7.27 -76.00
CA ALA A 858 -55.44 -7.04 -77.21
C ALA A 858 -54.85 -5.63 -77.54
N ALA A 859 -53.77 -5.46 -78.33
CA ALA A 859 -52.64 -6.34 -78.72
C ALA A 859 -51.54 -5.57 -79.50
N THR A 860 -50.30 -6.12 -79.54
CA THR A 860 -49.25 -6.00 -80.61
C THR A 860 -48.69 -4.62 -81.02
N SER A 861 -47.45 -4.45 -81.50
CA SER A 861 -46.22 -5.31 -81.63
C SER A 861 -45.01 -4.39 -81.96
N ALA A 862 -43.83 -4.55 -81.33
CA ALA A 862 -42.62 -5.26 -81.84
C ALA A 862 -42.03 -4.71 -83.17
N SER A 863 -40.71 -4.64 -83.41
CA SER A 863 -39.48 -5.06 -82.69
C SER A 863 -38.34 -4.04 -83.02
N ALA A 864 -37.01 -4.20 -82.96
CA ALA A 864 -35.96 -5.22 -82.70
C ALA A 864 -34.59 -4.45 -82.60
N ALA A 865 -33.40 -5.00 -82.31
CA ALA A 865 -32.89 -6.08 -81.45
C ALA A 865 -31.32 -5.95 -81.45
N VAL A 866 -30.62 -5.88 -80.30
CA VAL A 866 -29.73 -6.93 -79.71
C VAL A 866 -28.45 -7.21 -80.56
N PRO A 867 -27.19 -7.23 -80.01
CA PRO A 867 -26.80 -8.03 -78.84
C PRO A 867 -25.76 -7.46 -77.84
N ALA A 868 -25.52 -8.25 -76.78
CA ALA A 868 -24.47 -8.16 -75.74
C ALA A 868 -24.60 -7.01 -74.71
N LEU A 869 -24.11 -7.08 -73.47
CA LEU A 869 -23.65 -8.17 -72.56
C LEU A 869 -23.69 -7.57 -71.11
N ALA A 870 -23.68 -8.28 -69.96
CA ALA A 870 -23.53 -9.70 -69.66
C ALA A 870 -24.49 -10.18 -68.52
N ALA A 871 -23.94 -10.53 -67.34
CA ALA A 871 -24.63 -11.04 -66.15
C ALA A 871 -25.19 -9.89 -65.27
N ALA A 872 -26.32 -9.95 -64.54
CA ALA A 872 -27.19 -11.02 -64.00
C ALA A 872 -26.93 -11.45 -62.54
N SER A 873 -27.73 -10.91 -61.60
CA SER A 873 -28.19 -11.61 -60.37
C SER A 873 -29.26 -10.82 -59.59
N ALA A 874 -30.56 -11.17 -59.72
CA ALA A 874 -31.62 -10.90 -58.73
C ALA A 874 -32.97 -11.53 -59.11
N PRO A 875 -33.52 -12.48 -58.33
CA PRO A 875 -34.93 -12.88 -58.37
C PRO A 875 -35.70 -12.47 -57.10
N ALA A 876 -37.03 -12.57 -57.17
CA ALA A 876 -38.02 -12.54 -56.08
C ALA A 876 -38.17 -11.24 -55.25
N SER A 877 -39.41 -10.74 -55.20
CA SER A 877 -39.82 -9.60 -54.38
C SER A 877 -41.19 -9.81 -53.72
N ALA A 878 -41.28 -9.43 -52.44
CA ALA A 878 -42.51 -9.15 -51.66
C ALA A 878 -43.53 -10.30 -51.48
N PRO A 879 -44.62 -10.13 -50.68
CA PRO A 879 -44.94 -9.07 -49.69
C PRO A 879 -44.95 -9.65 -48.23
N ALA A 880 -45.29 -8.96 -47.13
CA ALA A 880 -45.75 -7.59 -46.78
C ALA A 880 -45.02 -7.18 -45.46
N ALA A 881 -44.81 -5.94 -45.02
CA ALA A 881 -45.67 -4.74 -44.90
C ALA A 881 -46.89 -4.92 -43.94
N PRO A 882 -47.35 -3.89 -43.18
CA PRO A 882 -47.02 -2.46 -43.25
C PRO A 882 -46.61 -1.91 -41.81
N PRO A 883 -46.76 -0.63 -41.38
CA PRO A 883 -45.69 0.05 -40.62
C PRO A 883 -46.09 0.70 -39.26
N GLY A 884 -45.11 1.29 -38.57
CA GLY A 884 -45.29 2.34 -37.57
C GLY A 884 -44.77 3.69 -38.09
N PRO A 885 -45.49 4.82 -37.93
CA PRO A 885 -45.13 6.09 -38.55
C PRO A 885 -44.20 6.98 -37.72
N GLY A 886 -43.22 7.61 -38.38
CA GLY A 886 -42.85 9.01 -38.11
C GLY A 886 -43.77 9.95 -38.93
N LEU A 887 -43.71 11.28 -38.85
CA LEU A 887 -42.75 12.23 -38.23
C LEU A 887 -43.52 13.49 -37.78
N GLY A 888 -42.89 14.40 -37.03
CA GLY A 888 -43.53 15.63 -36.52
C GLY A 888 -42.57 16.79 -36.23
N SER A 889 -42.14 17.48 -37.29
CA SER A 889 -41.46 18.79 -37.26
C SER A 889 -42.47 19.94 -37.06
N GLN A 890 -42.16 21.19 -36.67
CA GLN A 890 -40.90 21.90 -36.36
C GLN A 890 -41.22 23.24 -35.63
N ALA A 891 -40.18 24.08 -35.44
CA ALA A 891 -40.20 25.56 -35.43
C ALA A 891 -40.53 26.36 -34.15
N ALA A 892 -39.78 27.48 -34.06
CA ALA A 892 -39.63 28.46 -32.99
C ALA A 892 -40.81 29.43 -32.77
N GLY A 893 -40.77 30.15 -31.63
CA GLY A 893 -41.55 31.36 -31.37
C GLY A 893 -41.56 31.74 -29.88
N ALA A 894 -41.20 32.98 -29.54
CA ALA A 894 -41.00 33.39 -28.14
C ALA A 894 -41.93 34.52 -27.69
N SER A 895 -42.52 34.41 -26.48
CA SER A 895 -42.74 35.50 -25.50
C SER A 895 -43.69 35.08 -24.36
N GLY A 896 -43.58 35.77 -23.21
CA GLY A 896 -44.57 35.76 -22.12
C GLY A 896 -44.30 34.80 -20.95
N PRO A 897 -44.22 35.28 -19.70
CA PRO A 897 -44.12 34.40 -18.54
C PRO A 897 -45.46 33.70 -18.25
N ARG A 898 -45.43 32.38 -18.05
CA ARG A 898 -46.59 31.59 -17.60
C ARG A 898 -46.43 31.13 -16.14
N PRO A 899 -47.52 30.86 -15.41
CA PRO A 899 -47.50 30.85 -13.94
C PRO A 899 -46.92 29.56 -13.33
N TYR A 900 -46.50 29.69 -12.07
CA TYR A 900 -46.14 28.59 -11.19
C TYR A 900 -47.29 27.57 -11.03
N ILE A 901 -47.00 26.29 -11.31
CA ILE A 901 -47.85 25.14 -11.00
C ILE A 901 -47.22 24.41 -9.79
N PRO A 902 -47.96 24.15 -8.69
CA PRO A 902 -47.42 23.41 -7.55
C PRO A 902 -47.19 21.93 -7.88
N ILE A 903 -46.07 21.37 -7.41
CA ILE A 903 -45.62 20.00 -7.72
C ILE A 903 -46.37 18.99 -6.84
N SER A 904 -47.65 18.75 -7.14
CA SER A 904 -48.50 17.75 -6.48
C SER A 904 -49.36 16.92 -7.44
N SER A 905 -49.35 17.21 -8.75
CA SER A 905 -50.17 16.55 -9.77
C SER A 905 -49.51 15.36 -10.48
N GLU A 906 -48.18 15.21 -10.42
CA GLU A 906 -47.41 14.16 -11.14
C GLU A 906 -47.55 12.74 -10.55
N LEU A 907 -48.66 12.42 -9.87
CA LEU A 907 -48.87 11.16 -9.16
C LEU A 907 -50.08 10.35 -9.63
N ALA A 908 -50.71 10.76 -10.73
CA ALA A 908 -51.45 9.85 -11.60
C ALA A 908 -50.44 8.88 -12.24
N GLY A 909 -50.40 7.63 -11.76
CA GLY A 909 -49.35 6.67 -12.11
C GLY A 909 -49.62 5.86 -13.39
N PRO A 910 -48.57 5.22 -13.96
CA PRO A 910 -48.70 4.13 -14.92
C PRO A 910 -49.47 2.92 -14.32
N PRO A 911 -49.90 1.94 -15.15
CA PRO A 911 -50.97 1.01 -14.79
C PRO A 911 -50.61 -0.05 -13.73
N SER A 912 -51.65 -0.74 -13.30
CA SER A 912 -51.65 -1.75 -12.23
C SER A 912 -50.58 -2.84 -12.37
N LYS A 913 -49.92 -3.13 -11.24
CA LYS A 913 -49.35 -4.43 -10.84
C LYS A 913 -49.27 -5.49 -11.95
N GLN A 914 -48.07 -5.75 -12.46
CA GLN A 914 -47.73 -7.17 -12.68
C GLN A 914 -47.81 -7.89 -11.32
N PRO A 915 -48.27 -9.15 -11.27
CA PRO A 915 -48.16 -9.95 -10.06
C PRO A 915 -46.69 -10.04 -9.63
N ALA A 916 -46.44 -10.11 -8.31
CA ALA A 916 -45.13 -10.54 -7.84
C ALA A 916 -44.81 -11.90 -8.49
N PRO A 917 -43.57 -12.14 -8.95
CA PRO A 917 -43.21 -13.44 -9.50
C PRO A 917 -43.53 -14.54 -8.48
N PRO A 918 -44.09 -15.69 -8.89
CA PRO A 918 -44.45 -16.75 -7.95
C PRO A 918 -43.21 -17.12 -7.14
N PRO A 919 -43.33 -17.27 -5.80
CA PRO A 919 -42.19 -17.27 -4.89
C PRO A 919 -41.18 -18.31 -5.33
N SER A 920 -39.97 -17.85 -5.68
CA SER A 920 -38.90 -18.75 -6.07
C SER A 920 -38.58 -19.65 -4.88
N VAL A 921 -38.99 -20.92 -4.96
CA VAL A 921 -38.82 -21.87 -3.86
C VAL A 921 -37.33 -22.12 -3.67
N CYS A 922 -36.72 -21.31 -2.82
CA CYS A 922 -35.39 -21.55 -2.31
C CYS A 922 -35.44 -22.89 -1.57
N ALA A 923 -34.68 -23.88 -2.04
CA ALA A 923 -34.68 -25.22 -1.45
C ALA A 923 -34.18 -25.21 0.01
N GLN A 924 -33.49 -24.13 0.41
CA GLN A 924 -33.24 -23.74 1.78
C GLN A 924 -34.44 -22.93 2.28
N GLN A 925 -35.17 -23.45 3.29
CA GLN A 925 -36.25 -22.72 3.95
C GLN A 925 -35.68 -21.60 4.82
N LEU A 926 -35.52 -20.40 4.24
CA LEU A 926 -35.05 -19.23 4.96
C LEU A 926 -36.12 -18.76 5.96
N GLN A 927 -35.71 -18.59 7.21
CA GLN A 927 -36.59 -18.10 8.28
C GLN A 927 -36.82 -16.59 8.15
N ALA A 928 -37.96 -16.10 8.64
CA ALA A 928 -38.21 -14.67 8.75
C ALA A 928 -37.25 -14.04 9.76
N ALA A 929 -36.67 -12.89 9.42
CA ALA A 929 -35.70 -12.19 10.26
C ALA A 929 -36.05 -10.71 10.31
N LYS A 930 -36.11 -10.13 11.51
CA LYS A 930 -36.42 -8.70 11.72
C LYS A 930 -35.50 -8.11 12.76
N GLN A 931 -34.99 -6.91 12.49
CA GLN A 931 -34.28 -6.08 13.44
C GLN A 931 -34.78 -4.63 13.33
N ASN A 932 -35.37 -4.13 14.41
CA ASN A 932 -35.73 -2.71 14.52
C ASN A 932 -34.50 -1.88 14.92
N ASP A 933 -34.48 -0.59 14.57
CA ASP A 933 -33.41 0.35 14.94
C ASP A 933 -31.99 -0.17 14.61
N TYR A 934 -31.82 -0.81 13.44
CA TYR A 934 -30.51 -1.26 12.97
C TYR A 934 -29.69 -0.06 12.48
N THR A 935 -28.64 0.27 13.24
CA THR A 935 -27.67 1.32 12.90
C THR A 935 -26.48 0.76 12.15
N VAL A 936 -26.13 1.39 11.02
CA VAL A 936 -24.94 1.12 10.21
C VAL A 936 -24.09 2.38 10.12
N SER A 937 -22.78 2.27 10.33
CA SER A 937 -21.83 3.35 10.01
C SER A 937 -21.72 3.50 8.50
N MET A 938 -21.66 4.74 8.00
CA MET A 938 -21.41 5.04 6.58
C MET A 938 -20.03 4.58 6.09
N GLY A 939 -19.19 4.02 6.97
CA GLY A 939 -17.87 3.51 6.64
C GLY A 939 -16.79 4.59 6.50
N GLY A 940 -17.13 5.85 6.76
CA GLY A 940 -16.19 6.98 6.70
C GLY A 940 -15.23 7.08 7.88
N ALA A 941 -14.24 7.95 7.76
CA ALA A 941 -13.39 8.43 8.86
C ALA A 941 -13.03 9.91 8.66
N ASP A 942 -12.55 10.59 9.70
CA ASP A 942 -12.12 11.98 9.58
C ASP A 942 -10.82 12.07 8.78
N TYR A 943 -10.74 13.05 7.89
CA TYR A 943 -9.57 13.28 7.05
C TYR A 943 -9.38 14.78 6.74
N TYR A 944 -8.16 15.21 6.49
CA TYR A 944 -7.87 16.56 6.02
C TYR A 944 -8.18 16.66 4.53
N GLU A 945 -8.93 17.68 4.08
CA GLU A 945 -9.29 17.85 2.67
C GLU A 945 -8.05 17.76 1.76
N THR A 946 -8.12 16.99 0.67
CA THR A 946 -7.00 16.84 -0.28
C THR A 946 -7.38 17.15 -1.71
N ASP A 947 -6.40 17.61 -2.48
CA ASP A 947 -6.52 17.85 -3.91
C ASP A 947 -6.54 16.54 -4.74
N ALA A 948 -6.49 16.67 -6.06
CA ALA A 948 -6.47 15.55 -7.01
C ALA A 948 -5.25 14.60 -6.87
N SER A 949 -4.20 15.02 -6.15
CA SER A 949 -2.97 14.24 -5.92
C SER A 949 -2.89 13.57 -4.55
N GLY A 950 -3.92 13.73 -3.70
CA GLY A 950 -3.90 13.28 -2.29
C GLY A 950 -3.17 14.22 -1.35
N LYS A 951 -2.74 15.40 -1.83
CA LYS A 951 -2.07 16.42 -1.01
C LYS A 951 -3.08 17.32 -0.31
N ALA A 952 -2.86 17.62 0.97
CA ALA A 952 -3.75 18.48 1.74
C ALA A 952 -3.98 19.86 1.09
N VAL A 953 -5.25 20.25 0.94
CA VAL A 953 -5.69 21.59 0.60
C VAL A 953 -5.45 22.49 1.82
N LEU A 954 -4.94 23.69 1.59
CA LEU A 954 -4.73 24.68 2.65
C LEU A 954 -5.79 25.77 2.56
N ASP A 955 -6.35 26.14 3.72
CA ASP A 955 -7.24 27.27 3.87
C ASP A 955 -6.52 28.61 3.63
N SER A 956 -7.28 29.71 3.66
CA SER A 956 -6.76 31.08 3.49
C SER A 956 -5.80 31.54 4.61
N SER A 957 -5.59 30.74 5.65
CA SER A 957 -4.57 30.93 6.70
C SER A 957 -3.33 30.02 6.53
N GLY A 958 -3.32 29.16 5.51
CA GLY A 958 -2.23 28.22 5.24
C GLY A 958 -2.32 26.91 6.04
N LYS A 959 -3.49 26.54 6.58
CA LYS A 959 -3.68 25.32 7.38
C LYS A 959 -4.57 24.28 6.67
N PRO A 960 -4.32 22.98 6.87
CA PRO A 960 -5.17 21.94 6.30
C PRO A 960 -6.52 21.84 7.04
N THR A 961 -7.62 21.83 6.30
CA THR A 961 -8.98 21.75 6.86
C THR A 961 -9.36 20.31 7.21
N LEU A 962 -9.67 20.03 8.49
CA LEU A 962 -10.09 18.70 8.94
C LEU A 962 -11.61 18.51 8.77
N LEU A 963 -11.99 17.51 7.97
CA LEU A 963 -13.36 17.07 7.75
C LEU A 963 -13.66 15.87 8.67
N ASN A 964 -14.81 15.89 9.35
CA ASN A 964 -15.10 14.96 10.45
C ASN A 964 -16.29 14.05 10.06
N PHE A 965 -15.99 12.78 9.81
CA PHE A 965 -16.95 11.79 9.27
C PHE A 965 -16.91 10.44 9.99
N ALA A 966 -16.02 10.22 10.97
CA ALA A 966 -15.91 8.94 11.68
C ALA A 966 -17.17 8.57 12.50
N GLY A 967 -18.01 9.55 12.85
CA GLY A 967 -19.28 9.34 13.55
C GLY A 967 -20.50 9.08 12.66
N SER A 968 -20.37 9.23 11.33
CA SER A 968 -21.52 9.21 10.43
C SER A 968 -22.16 7.82 10.32
N SER A 969 -23.47 7.76 10.54
CA SER A 969 -24.27 6.53 10.54
C SER A 969 -25.72 6.79 10.13
N GLY A 970 -26.39 5.75 9.64
CA GLY A 970 -27.83 5.72 9.34
C GLY A 970 -28.52 4.61 10.15
N THR A 971 -29.82 4.79 10.45
CA THR A 971 -30.60 3.88 11.30
C THR A 971 -31.96 3.59 10.68
N PHE A 972 -32.29 2.31 10.51
CA PHE A 972 -33.52 1.83 9.88
C PHE A 972 -34.02 0.52 10.50
N ASP A 973 -35.30 0.22 10.35
CA ASP A 973 -35.79 -1.14 10.57
C ASP A 973 -35.42 -1.99 9.36
N ILE A 974 -35.05 -3.26 9.56
CA ILE A 974 -34.75 -4.20 8.47
C ILE A 974 -35.45 -5.54 8.69
N GLU A 975 -36.12 -6.04 7.66
CA GLU A 975 -37.03 -7.18 7.74
C GLU A 975 -36.98 -8.04 6.47
N TYR A 976 -36.65 -9.33 6.61
CA TYR A 976 -36.81 -10.34 5.58
C TYR A 976 -38.13 -11.10 5.74
N SER A 977 -38.95 -11.08 4.70
CA SER A 977 -40.23 -11.79 4.59
C SER A 977 -40.10 -13.00 3.65
N PRO A 978 -40.19 -14.24 4.15
CA PRO A 978 -40.16 -15.45 3.33
C PRO A 978 -41.35 -15.57 2.38
N SER A 979 -42.52 -15.01 2.74
CA SER A 979 -43.75 -15.10 1.94
C SER A 979 -43.76 -14.17 0.71
N THR A 980 -42.94 -13.12 0.73
CA THR A 980 -42.75 -12.21 -0.43
C THR A 980 -41.35 -12.29 -1.03
N THR A 981 -40.46 -13.13 -0.48
CA THR A 981 -39.04 -13.25 -0.87
C THR A 981 -38.34 -11.89 -0.97
N GLN A 982 -38.56 -11.04 0.05
CA GLN A 982 -38.13 -9.64 0.04
C GLN A 982 -37.43 -9.26 1.35
N LEU A 983 -36.32 -8.54 1.24
CA LEU A 983 -35.63 -7.86 2.32
C LEU A 983 -35.95 -6.37 2.24
N SER A 984 -36.74 -5.87 3.19
CA SER A 984 -37.16 -4.48 3.27
C SER A 984 -36.38 -3.74 4.35
N ALA A 985 -35.72 -2.64 3.98
CA ALA A 985 -35.17 -1.67 4.91
C ALA A 985 -36.08 -0.42 4.95
N THR A 986 -36.45 0.05 6.14
CA THR A 986 -37.45 1.11 6.33
C THR A 986 -36.95 2.19 7.27
N VAL A 987 -36.80 3.42 6.77
CA VAL A 987 -36.49 4.59 7.63
C VAL A 987 -37.80 5.23 8.09
N ILE A 988 -38.00 5.35 9.40
CA ILE A 988 -39.12 6.11 9.97
C ILE A 988 -38.63 7.54 10.27
N ILE A 989 -39.20 8.53 9.58
CA ILE A 989 -38.77 9.93 9.61
C ILE A 989 -39.86 10.78 10.26
N LYS A 990 -39.53 11.48 11.35
CA LYS A 990 -40.43 12.48 11.93
C LYS A 990 -40.30 13.79 11.16
N VAL A 991 -41.40 14.30 10.63
CA VAL A 991 -41.38 15.53 9.82
C VAL A 991 -41.92 16.71 10.63
N LEU A 992 -41.13 17.79 10.70
CA LEU A 992 -41.55 19.09 11.22
C LEU A 992 -41.70 20.06 10.05
N LEU A 993 -42.94 20.45 9.71
CA LEU A 993 -43.13 21.44 8.66
C LEU A 993 -42.62 22.81 9.12
N LYS A 994 -41.83 23.49 8.29
CA LYS A 994 -41.22 24.79 8.58
C LYS A 994 -41.47 25.79 7.44
N ASP A 995 -41.52 27.07 7.80
CA ASP A 995 -41.26 28.17 6.86
C ASP A 995 -40.03 28.93 7.36
N GLN A 996 -39.36 29.66 6.47
CA GLN A 996 -38.22 30.52 6.82
C GLN A 996 -38.45 31.92 6.24
N TYR A 997 -38.52 32.93 7.11
CA TYR A 997 -38.78 34.30 6.71
C TYR A 997 -37.53 35.18 6.79
N LEU A 998 -37.39 36.06 5.80
CA LEU A 998 -36.44 37.17 5.81
C LEU A 998 -36.89 38.22 6.83
N LEU A 999 -36.00 38.70 7.69
CA LEU A 999 -36.23 39.87 8.54
C LEU A 999 -35.58 41.12 7.94
N ASP A 1000 -36.29 42.24 7.99
CA ASP A 1000 -35.76 43.55 7.64
C ASP A 1000 -34.84 44.14 8.74
N ALA A 1001 -34.31 45.34 8.49
CA ALA A 1001 -33.43 46.04 9.42
C ALA A 1001 -34.09 46.42 10.76
N SER A 1002 -35.43 46.45 10.83
CA SER A 1002 -36.20 46.67 12.06
C SER A 1002 -36.53 45.37 12.81
N GLY A 1003 -36.32 44.20 12.17
CA GLY A 1003 -36.64 42.89 12.71
C GLY A 1003 -38.06 42.39 12.38
N GLN A 1004 -38.79 43.06 11.48
CA GLN A 1004 -40.09 42.58 10.99
C GLN A 1004 -39.91 41.64 9.78
N VAL A 1005 -40.91 40.78 9.56
CA VAL A 1005 -40.91 39.81 8.46
C VAL A 1005 -41.22 40.49 7.13
N ALA A 1006 -40.37 40.26 6.13
CA ALA A 1006 -40.64 40.71 4.77
C ALA A 1006 -41.88 40.02 4.19
N MET A 1007 -42.87 40.82 3.80
CA MET A 1007 -44.09 40.34 3.16
C MET A 1007 -43.95 40.28 1.64
N ASP A 1008 -44.76 39.45 1.00
CA ASP A 1008 -44.95 39.46 -0.45
C ASP A 1008 -45.90 40.58 -0.91
N ALA A 1009 -46.11 40.71 -2.21
CA ALA A 1009 -47.00 41.71 -2.80
C ALA A 1009 -48.49 41.49 -2.48
N ALA A 1010 -48.85 40.39 -1.82
CA ALA A 1010 -50.20 40.10 -1.31
C ALA A 1010 -50.30 40.26 0.22
N GLY A 1011 -49.27 40.79 0.88
CA GLY A 1011 -49.25 41.05 2.32
C GLY A 1011 -49.03 39.80 3.18
N LYS A 1012 -48.57 38.68 2.61
CA LYS A 1012 -48.28 37.45 3.36
C LYS A 1012 -46.79 37.30 3.64
N PRO A 1013 -46.39 36.65 4.77
CA PRO A 1013 -45.00 36.30 5.05
C PRO A 1013 -44.34 35.54 3.89
N LYS A 1014 -43.32 36.12 3.26
CA LYS A 1014 -42.68 35.53 2.08
C LYS A 1014 -41.63 34.51 2.53
N SER A 1015 -41.99 33.22 2.57
CA SER A 1015 -40.99 32.18 2.87
C SER A 1015 -39.94 32.15 1.77
N ILE A 1016 -38.67 32.18 2.17
CA ILE A 1016 -37.51 32.02 1.29
C ILE A 1016 -37.00 30.57 1.38
N PRO A 1017 -36.22 30.09 0.39
CA PRO A 1017 -35.67 28.75 0.46
C PRO A 1017 -34.68 28.59 1.62
N PHE A 1018 -34.61 27.38 2.17
CA PHE A 1018 -33.54 27.03 3.10
C PHE A 1018 -32.20 26.84 2.35
N ASN A 1019 -31.08 27.16 3.00
CA ASN A 1019 -29.72 26.98 2.47
C ASN A 1019 -28.74 26.74 3.62
N THR A 1020 -28.05 25.59 3.62
CA THR A 1020 -27.06 25.21 4.64
C THR A 1020 -25.84 26.16 4.72
N ASN A 1021 -25.52 26.88 3.64
CA ASN A 1021 -24.46 27.90 3.66
C ASN A 1021 -24.91 29.23 4.32
N GLY A 1022 -26.17 29.33 4.73
CA GLY A 1022 -26.78 30.58 5.15
C GLY A 1022 -27.09 31.52 3.97
N ILE A 1023 -27.21 32.81 4.28
CA ILE A 1023 -27.50 33.90 3.34
C ILE A 1023 -26.51 35.04 3.61
N ALA A 1024 -26.32 35.95 2.65
CA ALA A 1024 -25.31 37.01 2.65
C ALA A 1024 -25.14 37.75 4.00
N PRO A 1025 -23.90 38.09 4.40
CA PRO A 1025 -23.62 38.69 5.71
C PRO A 1025 -24.47 39.93 6.02
N GLY A 1026 -25.07 39.94 7.21
CA GLY A 1026 -25.97 41.01 7.69
C GLY A 1026 -27.46 40.68 7.58
N VAL A 1027 -27.85 39.68 6.78
CA VAL A 1027 -29.24 39.21 6.70
C VAL A 1027 -29.63 38.44 7.98
N LYS A 1028 -30.80 38.76 8.55
CA LYS A 1028 -31.40 38.04 9.68
C LYS A 1028 -32.58 37.21 9.21
N LEU A 1029 -32.69 35.98 9.71
CA LEU A 1029 -33.71 35.00 9.32
C LEU A 1029 -34.52 34.53 10.52
N LYS A 1030 -35.79 34.18 10.29
CA LYS A 1030 -36.69 33.62 11.30
C LYS A 1030 -37.36 32.34 10.78
N PRO A 1031 -36.87 31.15 11.17
CA PRO A 1031 -37.62 29.91 10.96
C PRO A 1031 -38.85 29.87 11.88
N VAL A 1032 -39.97 29.35 11.38
CA VAL A 1032 -41.20 29.11 12.15
C VAL A 1032 -41.75 27.71 11.85
N ASN A 1033 -42.62 27.18 12.71
CA ASN A 1033 -43.39 25.98 12.39
C ASN A 1033 -44.51 26.35 11.42
N ARG A 1034 -44.62 25.65 10.29
CA ARG A 1034 -45.69 25.83 9.31
C ARG A 1034 -46.91 25.00 9.70
N THR A 1035 -48.10 25.59 9.62
CA THR A 1035 -49.37 24.90 9.95
C THR A 1035 -49.77 23.92 8.84
N GLY A 1036 -49.65 22.62 9.13
CA GLY A 1036 -50.11 21.53 8.27
C GLY A 1036 -49.82 20.17 8.89
N GLY A 1037 -50.54 19.14 8.47
CA GLY A 1037 -50.27 17.74 8.83
C GLY A 1037 -49.75 16.94 7.63
N LEU A 1038 -49.23 15.74 7.87
CA LEU A 1038 -48.58 14.90 6.83
C LEU A 1038 -49.42 14.63 5.57
N GLY A 1039 -50.75 14.76 5.65
CA GLY A 1039 -51.62 14.64 4.48
C GLY A 1039 -51.28 15.61 3.34
N SER A 1040 -50.67 16.77 3.61
CA SER A 1040 -50.23 17.70 2.56
C SER A 1040 -48.99 17.23 1.79
N VAL A 1041 -48.28 16.22 2.29
CA VAL A 1041 -47.04 15.68 1.68
C VAL A 1041 -47.14 14.19 1.35
N ALA A 1042 -48.36 13.65 1.21
CA ALA A 1042 -48.58 12.22 0.93
C ALA A 1042 -47.89 11.72 -0.35
N GLY A 1043 -47.73 12.58 -1.36
CA GLY A 1043 -47.02 12.25 -2.60
C GLY A 1043 -45.50 12.19 -2.47
N PHE A 1044 -44.94 12.78 -1.42
CA PHE A 1044 -43.52 12.99 -1.19
C PHE A 1044 -42.79 11.66 -0.95
N GLN A 1045 -43.41 10.78 -0.15
CA GLN A 1045 -42.89 9.44 0.16
C GLN A 1045 -42.69 8.61 -1.12
N LYS A 1046 -43.74 8.56 -1.97
CA LYS A 1046 -43.72 7.79 -3.22
C LYS A 1046 -42.68 8.31 -4.22
N ARG A 1047 -42.38 9.62 -4.24
CA ARG A 1047 -41.29 10.19 -5.06
C ARG A 1047 -39.92 9.66 -4.63
N ILE A 1048 -39.67 9.56 -3.32
CA ILE A 1048 -38.42 9.03 -2.76
C ILE A 1048 -38.30 7.53 -3.02
N GLU A 1049 -39.31 6.75 -2.64
CA GLU A 1049 -39.33 5.29 -2.79
C GLU A 1049 -39.20 4.88 -4.28
N SER A 1050 -39.85 5.60 -5.20
CA SER A 1050 -39.75 5.32 -6.63
C SER A 1050 -38.35 5.57 -7.21
N ARG A 1051 -37.54 6.46 -6.61
CA ARG A 1051 -36.14 6.68 -7.01
C ARG A 1051 -35.20 5.69 -6.34
N LEU A 1052 -35.31 5.49 -5.02
CA LEU A 1052 -34.45 4.56 -4.28
C LEU A 1052 -34.53 3.12 -4.79
N ASN A 1053 -35.69 2.70 -5.30
CA ASN A 1053 -35.93 1.34 -5.80
C ASN A 1053 -35.88 1.21 -7.34
N GLU A 1054 -35.57 2.27 -8.08
CA GLU A 1054 -35.65 2.32 -9.56
C GLU A 1054 -34.81 1.22 -10.24
N ASN A 1055 -33.70 0.83 -9.62
CA ASN A 1055 -32.83 -0.23 -10.11
C ASN A 1055 -33.30 -1.67 -9.81
N ASN A 1056 -34.35 -1.89 -9.01
CA ASN A 1056 -34.94 -3.21 -8.74
C ASN A 1056 -33.94 -4.29 -8.22
N TYR A 1057 -32.96 -3.88 -7.41
CA TYR A 1057 -31.90 -4.77 -6.91
C TYR A 1057 -32.44 -6.00 -6.15
N TYR A 1058 -31.81 -7.16 -6.39
CA TYR A 1058 -32.08 -8.41 -5.68
C TYR A 1058 -30.79 -9.16 -5.35
N MET A 1059 -30.89 -10.14 -4.46
CA MET A 1059 -29.79 -11.00 -4.05
C MET A 1059 -29.98 -12.44 -4.52
N ARG A 1060 -28.88 -13.13 -4.79
CA ARG A 1060 -28.81 -14.57 -5.10
C ARG A 1060 -27.72 -15.25 -4.24
N PRO A 1061 -27.85 -16.53 -3.85
CA PRO A 1061 -26.76 -17.25 -3.20
C PRO A 1061 -25.61 -17.50 -4.18
N LYS A 1062 -24.38 -17.11 -3.83
CA LYS A 1062 -23.17 -17.37 -4.66
C LYS A 1062 -22.90 -18.86 -4.84
N ALA A 1063 -23.12 -19.65 -3.79
CA ALA A 1063 -22.89 -21.09 -3.75
C ALA A 1063 -24.22 -21.85 -3.64
N CYS A 1064 -25.02 -21.83 -4.70
CA CYS A 1064 -26.31 -22.51 -4.73
C CYS A 1064 -26.18 -24.00 -5.10
N PRO A 1065 -26.71 -24.96 -4.31
CA PRO A 1065 -26.58 -26.40 -4.58
C PRO A 1065 -27.17 -26.92 -5.90
N ARG A 1066 -27.89 -26.08 -6.66
CA ARG A 1066 -28.48 -26.40 -7.97
C ARG A 1066 -27.73 -25.75 -9.15
N GLY A 1067 -26.58 -25.12 -8.90
CA GLY A 1067 -25.75 -24.46 -9.92
C GLY A 1067 -26.54 -23.43 -10.74
N GLY A 1068 -26.41 -23.46 -12.06
CA GLY A 1068 -27.11 -22.57 -12.99
C GLY A 1068 -28.65 -22.65 -12.95
N ALA A 1069 -29.23 -23.70 -12.36
CA ALA A 1069 -30.68 -23.84 -12.19
C ALA A 1069 -31.22 -23.16 -10.91
N CYS A 1070 -30.42 -22.30 -10.27
CA CYS A 1070 -30.82 -21.60 -9.04
C CYS A 1070 -31.74 -20.41 -9.33
N THR A 1071 -33.03 -20.57 -9.04
CA THR A 1071 -34.05 -19.52 -9.19
C THR A 1071 -34.21 -18.62 -7.97
N CYS A 1072 -33.57 -18.95 -6.83
CA CYS A 1072 -33.74 -18.24 -5.56
C CYS A 1072 -33.24 -16.79 -5.67
N LYS A 1073 -34.19 -15.84 -5.64
CA LYS A 1073 -33.95 -14.39 -5.60
C LYS A 1073 -34.57 -13.79 -4.34
N VAL A 1074 -33.88 -12.86 -3.70
CA VAL A 1074 -34.42 -12.04 -2.60
C VAL A 1074 -34.39 -10.57 -3.01
N ALA A 1075 -35.54 -9.98 -3.30
CA ALA A 1075 -35.61 -8.56 -3.70
C ALA A 1075 -35.22 -7.65 -2.52
N ILE A 1076 -34.50 -6.56 -2.78
CA ILE A 1076 -34.21 -5.51 -1.79
C ILE A 1076 -35.22 -4.38 -2.01
N ALA A 1077 -35.81 -3.87 -0.93
CA ALA A 1077 -36.72 -2.72 -0.97
C ALA A 1077 -36.36 -1.68 0.09
N LEU A 1078 -36.42 -0.41 -0.30
CA LEU A 1078 -36.04 0.76 0.48
C LEU A 1078 -37.27 1.64 0.68
N ASN A 1079 -37.84 1.61 1.88
CA ASN A 1079 -39.11 2.23 2.21
C ASN A 1079 -38.89 3.43 3.14
N VAL A 1080 -39.78 4.42 3.06
CA VAL A 1080 -39.78 5.59 3.93
C VAL A 1080 -41.12 5.69 4.64
N LYS A 1081 -41.13 5.97 5.94
CA LYS A 1081 -42.37 6.17 6.69
C LYS A 1081 -42.35 7.51 7.41
N PHE A 1082 -43.13 8.47 6.93
CA PHE A 1082 -43.30 9.74 7.62
C PHE A 1082 -44.22 9.61 8.83
N VAL A 1083 -43.84 10.26 9.93
CA VAL A 1083 -44.64 10.38 11.16
C VAL A 1083 -44.63 11.83 11.68
N ASP A 1084 -45.69 12.25 12.34
CA ASP A 1084 -45.76 13.52 13.09
C ASP A 1084 -45.46 13.31 14.59
N THR A 1085 -45.75 12.10 15.08
CA THR A 1085 -45.72 11.67 16.47
C THR A 1085 -45.31 10.19 16.57
N GLY A 1086 -44.83 9.74 17.74
CA GLY A 1086 -44.35 8.37 17.96
C GLY A 1086 -42.86 8.15 17.65
N ARG A 1087 -42.47 6.88 17.42
CA ARG A 1087 -41.07 6.48 17.16
C ARG A 1087 -40.62 6.93 15.75
N SER A 1088 -39.40 7.45 15.67
CA SER A 1088 -38.71 7.83 14.43
C SER A 1088 -37.20 7.67 14.60
N HIS A 1089 -36.49 7.28 13.55
CA HIS A 1089 -35.02 7.12 13.58
C HIS A 1089 -34.31 8.47 13.33
N LYS A 1090 -34.94 9.38 12.59
CA LYS A 1090 -34.48 10.76 12.37
C LYS A 1090 -35.67 11.73 12.45
N THR A 1091 -35.43 12.95 12.90
CA THR A 1091 -36.36 14.08 12.73
C THR A 1091 -35.78 15.03 11.69
N ILE A 1092 -36.60 15.49 10.73
CA ILE A 1092 -36.20 16.48 9.71
C ILE A 1092 -37.19 17.65 9.70
N ASN A 1093 -36.65 18.83 9.39
CA ASN A 1093 -37.41 20.03 9.05
C ASN A 1093 -37.75 19.99 7.56
N LEU A 1094 -39.02 20.19 7.19
CA LEU A 1094 -39.46 20.24 5.79
C LEU A 1094 -39.98 21.64 5.43
N TYR A 1095 -39.24 22.32 4.56
CA TYR A 1095 -39.53 23.64 4.02
C TYR A 1095 -40.26 23.55 2.66
N PRO A 1096 -41.01 24.59 2.24
CA PRO A 1096 -41.59 24.64 0.89
C PRO A 1096 -40.52 24.53 -0.21
N THR A 1097 -39.35 25.13 0.01
CA THR A 1097 -38.24 25.14 -0.96
C THR A 1097 -36.87 25.06 -0.28
N THR A 1098 -35.90 24.44 -0.95
CA THR A 1098 -34.47 24.40 -0.57
C THR A 1098 -33.61 24.82 -1.75
N SER A 1099 -32.56 25.60 -1.48
CA SER A 1099 -31.50 25.92 -2.47
C SER A 1099 -30.18 25.20 -2.18
N ARG A 1100 -29.94 24.86 -0.90
CA ARG A 1100 -29.04 23.78 -0.48
C ARG A 1100 -29.70 23.08 0.72
N PRO A 1101 -30.17 21.83 0.58
CA PRO A 1101 -30.64 21.02 1.71
C PRO A 1101 -29.45 20.46 2.50
N ASP A 1102 -29.78 19.86 3.65
CA ASP A 1102 -28.87 19.00 4.41
C ASP A 1102 -29.67 17.91 5.15
N ALA A 1103 -28.95 16.99 5.82
CA ALA A 1103 -29.49 15.82 6.50
C ALA A 1103 -30.49 16.10 7.64
N GLU A 1104 -30.77 17.36 7.99
CA GLU A 1104 -31.85 17.75 8.91
C GLU A 1104 -32.86 18.75 8.31
N ASN A 1105 -32.60 19.32 7.13
CA ASN A 1105 -33.39 20.42 6.55
C ASN A 1105 -33.66 20.19 5.05
N TRP A 1106 -34.84 19.66 4.75
CA TRP A 1106 -35.26 19.24 3.41
C TRP A 1106 -36.27 20.22 2.80
N GLY A 1107 -36.42 20.19 1.47
CA GLY A 1107 -37.39 20.99 0.74
C GLY A 1107 -38.38 20.14 -0.05
N GLU A 1108 -39.63 20.59 -0.15
CA GLU A 1108 -40.62 20.00 -1.05
C GLU A 1108 -40.19 20.13 -2.52
N VAL A 1109 -39.62 21.30 -2.85
CA VAL A 1109 -39.10 21.64 -4.18
C VAL A 1109 -37.67 22.21 -4.05
N GLN A 1110 -36.71 21.57 -4.72
CA GLN A 1110 -35.35 22.10 -4.85
C GLN A 1110 -35.33 23.24 -5.88
N VAL A 1111 -34.64 24.34 -5.57
CA VAL A 1111 -34.61 25.58 -6.37
C VAL A 1111 -33.18 26.10 -6.55
N SER A 1112 -32.92 26.84 -7.63
CA SER A 1112 -31.67 27.57 -7.88
C SER A 1112 -31.94 29.07 -8.00
N TRP A 1113 -30.91 29.91 -7.77
CA TRP A 1113 -31.01 31.35 -7.95
C TRP A 1113 -30.98 31.71 -9.44
N ASP A 1114 -31.96 32.49 -9.90
CA ASP A 1114 -32.01 33.06 -11.24
C ASP A 1114 -31.61 34.54 -11.20
N THR A 1115 -30.49 34.84 -11.86
CA THR A 1115 -29.93 36.20 -11.95
C THR A 1115 -30.76 37.15 -12.80
N SER A 1116 -31.60 36.65 -13.72
CA SER A 1116 -32.47 37.46 -14.57
C SER A 1116 -33.72 37.94 -13.83
N THR A 1117 -34.27 37.12 -12.91
CA THR A 1117 -35.45 37.48 -12.11
C THR A 1117 -35.11 37.95 -10.70
N GLN A 1118 -33.84 37.89 -10.27
CA GLN A 1118 -33.38 38.14 -8.90
C GLN A 1118 -34.20 37.36 -7.86
N TRP A 1119 -34.52 36.10 -8.19
CA TRP A 1119 -35.34 35.22 -7.36
C TRP A 1119 -35.00 33.75 -7.61
N PHE A 1120 -35.52 32.86 -6.78
CA PHE A 1120 -35.31 31.41 -6.91
C PHE A 1120 -36.35 30.75 -7.82
N LYS A 1121 -35.91 29.83 -8.69
CA LYS A 1121 -36.76 28.99 -9.55
C LYS A 1121 -36.52 27.49 -9.29
N PRO A 1122 -37.51 26.60 -9.47
CA PRO A 1122 -37.30 25.15 -9.38
C PRO A 1122 -36.18 24.66 -10.31
N ILE A 1123 -35.40 23.67 -9.85
CA ILE A 1123 -34.55 22.87 -10.74
C ILE A 1123 -35.38 21.75 -11.38
N GLU A 1124 -34.96 21.27 -12.55
CA GLU A 1124 -35.76 20.32 -13.34
C GLU A 1124 -35.86 18.92 -12.73
N THR A 1125 -34.85 18.49 -11.96
CA THR A 1125 -34.63 17.07 -11.67
C THR A 1125 -35.08 16.59 -10.29
N GLN A 1126 -35.18 17.48 -9.30
CA GLN A 1126 -35.81 17.25 -7.98
C GLN A 1126 -35.29 16.04 -7.15
N ASN A 1127 -34.19 15.40 -7.54
CA ASN A 1127 -33.69 14.16 -6.91
C ASN A 1127 -32.93 14.39 -5.58
N ALA A 1128 -32.66 15.64 -5.20
CA ALA A 1128 -31.93 15.98 -3.97
C ALA A 1128 -32.52 15.35 -2.69
N ILE A 1129 -33.84 15.15 -2.60
CA ILE A 1129 -34.41 14.44 -1.43
C ILE A 1129 -34.13 12.93 -1.41
N ALA A 1130 -34.01 12.28 -2.57
CA ALA A 1130 -33.64 10.87 -2.63
C ALA A 1130 -32.15 10.69 -2.24
N HIS A 1131 -31.30 11.66 -2.59
CA HIS A 1131 -29.93 11.79 -2.11
C HIS A 1131 -29.88 11.91 -0.57
N GLU A 1132 -30.58 12.91 0.01
CA GLU A 1132 -30.65 13.09 1.46
C GLU A 1132 -31.20 11.87 2.22
N THR A 1133 -32.16 11.15 1.62
CA THR A 1133 -32.69 9.91 2.20
C THR A 1133 -31.67 8.77 2.17
N GLY A 1134 -30.77 8.74 1.18
CA GLY A 1134 -29.67 7.78 1.09
C GLY A 1134 -28.78 7.79 2.34
N HIS A 1135 -28.47 8.96 2.88
CA HIS A 1135 -27.72 9.10 4.13
C HIS A 1135 -28.40 8.39 5.32
N LEU A 1136 -29.74 8.34 5.35
CA LEU A 1136 -30.48 7.65 6.42
C LEU A 1136 -30.40 6.11 6.30
N PHE A 1137 -30.11 5.59 5.10
CA PHE A 1137 -29.67 4.20 4.85
C PHE A 1137 -28.15 4.00 4.99
N ALA A 1138 -27.45 4.97 5.58
CA ALA A 1138 -26.00 5.04 5.74
C ALA A 1138 -25.21 5.13 4.40
N TRP A 1139 -25.80 5.68 3.34
CA TRP A 1139 -25.09 5.91 2.08
C TRP A 1139 -24.28 7.22 2.16
N PRO A 1140 -22.98 7.20 1.83
CA PRO A 1140 -22.11 8.38 1.83
C PRO A 1140 -22.27 9.24 0.57
N ASP A 1141 -21.82 10.49 0.66
CA ASP A 1141 -21.57 11.37 -0.50
C ASP A 1141 -20.51 10.80 -1.45
N GLU A 1142 -20.71 10.98 -2.75
CA GLU A 1142 -19.71 10.74 -3.81
C GLU A 1142 -19.38 12.03 -4.57
N TYR A 1143 -18.95 13.05 -3.84
CA TYR A 1143 -18.31 14.25 -4.38
C TYR A 1143 -17.15 14.69 -3.48
N PHE A 1144 -16.02 14.01 -3.63
CA PHE A 1144 -14.82 14.21 -2.81
C PHE A 1144 -14.22 15.63 -2.91
N VAL A 1145 -14.29 16.24 -4.09
CA VAL A 1145 -13.75 17.58 -4.35
C VAL A 1145 -14.70 18.63 -3.78
N GLY A 1146 -14.29 19.31 -2.70
CA GLY A 1146 -15.17 20.19 -1.92
C GLY A 1146 -15.75 19.55 -0.65
N GLY A 1147 -15.18 18.43 -0.18
CA GLY A 1147 -15.33 17.96 1.20
C GLY A 1147 -16.42 16.93 1.48
N GLY A 1148 -16.76 16.06 0.52
CA GLY A 1148 -17.63 14.89 0.76
C GLY A 1148 -16.99 13.80 1.64
N THR A 1149 -17.74 12.75 1.96
CA THR A 1149 -17.24 11.63 2.78
C THR A 1149 -16.21 10.77 2.02
N VAL A 1150 -15.29 10.09 2.73
CA VAL A 1150 -14.39 9.05 2.16
C VAL A 1150 -14.36 7.80 3.03
N TYR A 1151 -14.36 6.62 2.40
CA TYR A 1151 -14.20 5.32 3.07
C TYR A 1151 -12.93 5.26 3.92
N LYS A 1152 -13.06 4.84 5.18
CA LYS A 1152 -11.95 4.72 6.14
C LYS A 1152 -10.76 3.89 5.66
N GLY A 1153 -10.98 2.93 4.75
CA GLY A 1153 -9.91 2.12 4.16
C GLY A 1153 -8.98 2.87 3.18
N TYR A 1154 -9.34 4.10 2.80
CA TYR A 1154 -8.54 4.96 1.94
C TYR A 1154 -7.87 6.12 2.71
N ILE A 1155 -8.03 6.18 4.03
CA ILE A 1155 -7.48 7.24 4.89
C ILE A 1155 -6.32 6.67 5.72
N ASN A 1156 -5.14 7.28 5.61
CA ASN A 1156 -3.94 6.81 6.30
C ASN A 1156 -3.82 7.32 7.75
N ALA A 1157 -2.75 6.90 8.44
CA ALA A 1157 -2.47 7.26 9.83
C ALA A 1157 -2.28 8.78 10.05
N GLN A 1158 -2.02 9.55 8.99
CA GLN A 1158 -1.88 11.01 8.99
C GLN A 1158 -3.22 11.73 8.73
N LYS A 1159 -4.34 10.99 8.66
CA LYS A 1159 -5.66 11.50 8.26
C LYS A 1159 -5.66 12.12 6.85
N LEU A 1160 -4.89 11.56 5.91
CA LEU A 1160 -4.90 11.96 4.49
C LEU A 1160 -5.43 10.82 3.60
N VAL A 1161 -5.97 11.16 2.43
CA VAL A 1161 -6.44 10.17 1.46
C VAL A 1161 -5.26 9.61 0.66
N ASP A 1162 -5.01 8.31 0.82
CA ASP A 1162 -3.77 7.62 0.43
C ASP A 1162 -4.02 6.61 -0.70
N VAL A 1163 -4.83 7.01 -1.68
CA VAL A 1163 -5.11 6.25 -2.91
C VAL A 1163 -5.14 7.20 -4.11
N GLN A 1164 -4.58 6.76 -5.23
CA GLN A 1164 -4.70 7.47 -6.50
C GLN A 1164 -6.14 7.32 -7.04
N MET A 1165 -6.66 8.37 -7.66
CA MET A 1165 -8.08 8.49 -8.05
C MET A 1165 -8.63 7.32 -8.90
N SER A 1166 -7.77 6.65 -9.67
CA SER A 1166 -8.10 5.52 -10.56
C SER A 1166 -8.11 4.15 -9.85
N GLN A 1167 -7.79 4.09 -8.55
CA GLN A 1167 -7.67 2.85 -7.77
C GLN A 1167 -8.94 2.49 -6.99
N LEU A 1168 -9.98 3.33 -7.03
CA LEU A 1168 -11.24 3.10 -6.33
C LEU A 1168 -12.02 1.96 -6.99
N THR A 1169 -12.23 0.85 -6.26
CA THR A 1169 -12.88 -0.36 -6.81
C THR A 1169 -14.15 -0.75 -6.07
N ASP A 1170 -15.24 -0.88 -6.84
CA ASP A 1170 -16.52 -1.55 -6.53
C ASP A 1170 -17.26 -1.18 -5.22
N ASN A 1171 -16.92 -0.06 -4.56
CA ASN A 1171 -17.64 0.40 -3.35
C ASN A 1171 -17.84 1.93 -3.22
N TRP A 1172 -16.97 2.76 -3.82
CA TRP A 1172 -17.01 4.24 -3.72
C TRP A 1172 -16.38 4.83 -4.99
N GLN A 1173 -16.78 6.04 -5.37
CA GLN A 1173 -16.16 6.78 -6.49
C GLN A 1173 -15.91 8.26 -6.13
N ARG A 1174 -14.90 8.87 -6.76
CA ARG A 1174 -14.37 10.20 -6.38
C ARG A 1174 -15.39 11.33 -6.58
N SER A 1175 -15.99 11.37 -7.77
CA SER A 1175 -17.06 12.29 -8.14
C SER A 1175 -17.81 11.62 -9.26
N THR A 1176 -19.11 11.43 -9.09
CA THR A 1176 -19.94 10.68 -10.03
C THR A 1176 -21.07 11.56 -10.55
N ASP A 1177 -20.86 12.08 -11.76
CA ASP A 1177 -21.75 12.98 -12.51
C ASP A 1177 -23.15 12.37 -12.76
N THR A 1178 -23.28 11.06 -12.59
CA THR A 1178 -24.51 10.29 -12.76
C THR A 1178 -25.01 9.59 -11.50
N ASN A 1179 -24.26 9.52 -10.39
CA ASN A 1179 -24.73 8.81 -9.19
C ASN A 1179 -25.68 9.71 -8.38
N LEU A 1180 -26.76 9.13 -7.84
CA LEU A 1180 -27.66 9.82 -6.91
C LEU A 1180 -26.92 10.48 -5.74
N MET A 1181 -25.92 9.81 -5.15
CA MET A 1181 -25.13 10.36 -4.04
C MET A 1181 -24.00 11.29 -4.48
N GLY A 1182 -23.81 11.48 -5.78
CA GLY A 1182 -22.83 12.40 -6.37
C GLY A 1182 -23.52 13.61 -7.00
N GLN A 1183 -22.88 14.20 -8.01
CA GLN A 1183 -23.47 15.27 -8.83
C GLN A 1183 -24.70 14.79 -9.64
N GLY A 1184 -24.89 13.48 -9.78
CA GLY A 1184 -26.05 12.89 -10.44
C GLY A 1184 -27.41 13.22 -9.81
N MET A 1185 -27.49 13.76 -8.58
CA MET A 1185 -28.76 14.34 -8.09
C MET A 1185 -29.27 15.50 -8.95
N TYR A 1186 -28.40 16.14 -9.74
CA TYR A 1186 -28.75 17.16 -10.73
C TYR A 1186 -29.07 16.58 -12.12
N SER A 1187 -28.97 15.25 -12.32
CA SER A 1187 -29.37 14.54 -13.54
C SER A 1187 -30.84 14.10 -13.47
N ALA A 1188 -31.50 13.99 -14.64
CA ALA A 1188 -32.88 13.53 -14.75
C ALA A 1188 -33.05 12.03 -14.44
N ALA A 1189 -31.99 11.24 -14.60
CA ALA A 1189 -31.96 9.80 -14.36
C ALA A 1189 -30.69 9.42 -13.54
N PRO A 1190 -30.70 9.63 -12.21
CA PRO A 1190 -29.58 9.28 -11.34
C PRO A 1190 -29.43 7.76 -11.22
N ALA A 1191 -28.20 7.27 -11.36
CA ALA A 1191 -27.85 5.89 -11.07
C ALA A 1191 -27.65 5.69 -9.56
N ILE A 1192 -28.25 4.65 -8.99
CA ILE A 1192 -27.90 4.15 -7.65
C ILE A 1192 -26.97 2.96 -7.83
N ALA A 1193 -25.73 3.02 -7.33
CA ALA A 1193 -24.77 1.94 -7.52
C ALA A 1193 -25.06 0.70 -6.66
N LYS A 1194 -24.72 -0.49 -7.17
CA LYS A 1194 -25.00 -1.78 -6.51
C LYS A 1194 -24.37 -1.95 -5.12
N TYR A 1195 -23.29 -1.23 -4.83
CA TYR A 1195 -22.55 -1.36 -3.57
C TYR A 1195 -23.26 -0.73 -2.37
N TYR A 1196 -24.16 0.24 -2.59
CA TYR A 1196 -25.06 0.74 -1.56
C TYR A 1196 -25.97 -0.35 -0.98
N MET A 1197 -26.16 -1.46 -1.71
CA MET A 1197 -26.92 -2.62 -1.25
C MET A 1197 -26.08 -3.59 -0.39
N TYR A 1198 -24.75 -3.42 -0.33
CA TYR A 1198 -23.86 -4.38 0.33
C TYR A 1198 -24.05 -4.42 1.86
N GLY A 1199 -24.48 -3.32 2.49
CA GLY A 1199 -24.86 -3.33 3.91
C GLY A 1199 -26.06 -4.24 4.20
N PHE A 1200 -27.08 -4.24 3.33
CA PHE A 1200 -28.24 -5.14 3.46
C PHE A 1200 -27.85 -6.60 3.15
N ARG A 1201 -26.97 -6.82 2.16
CA ARG A 1201 -26.37 -8.12 1.84
C ARG A 1201 -25.64 -8.72 3.04
N ASP A 1202 -24.79 -7.93 3.71
CA ASP A 1202 -23.96 -8.41 4.80
C ASP A 1202 -24.80 -8.64 6.07
N TRP A 1203 -25.77 -7.76 6.36
CA TRP A 1203 -26.79 -8.06 7.39
C TRP A 1203 -27.49 -9.39 7.10
N PHE A 1204 -27.94 -9.62 5.87
CA PHE A 1204 -28.69 -10.83 5.51
C PHE A 1204 -27.83 -12.10 5.52
N LYS A 1205 -26.56 -11.99 5.09
CA LYS A 1205 -25.54 -13.03 5.21
C LYS A 1205 -25.37 -13.47 6.66
N ASP A 1206 -25.16 -12.55 7.59
CA ASP A 1206 -24.98 -12.87 9.02
C ASP A 1206 -26.16 -13.67 9.60
N ARG A 1207 -27.40 -13.35 9.19
CA ARG A 1207 -28.62 -14.01 9.71
C ARG A 1207 -28.97 -15.31 8.97
N THR A 1208 -28.41 -15.55 7.79
CA THR A 1208 -28.68 -16.75 6.97
C THR A 1208 -27.53 -17.74 6.90
N GLY A 1209 -26.30 -17.33 7.25
CA GLY A 1209 -25.08 -18.13 7.08
C GLY A 1209 -24.65 -18.34 5.63
N ILE A 1210 -25.27 -17.62 4.67
CA ILE A 1210 -25.10 -17.83 3.23
C ILE A 1210 -24.34 -16.64 2.61
N GLU A 1211 -23.38 -16.93 1.73
CA GLU A 1211 -22.74 -15.91 0.89
C GLU A 1211 -23.69 -15.46 -0.23
N TRP A 1212 -24.16 -14.21 -0.16
CA TRP A 1212 -25.02 -13.60 -1.16
C TRP A 1212 -24.23 -12.70 -2.13
N GLU A 1213 -24.75 -12.55 -3.34
CA GLU A 1213 -24.36 -11.52 -4.32
C GLU A 1213 -25.56 -10.61 -4.63
N VAL A 1214 -25.30 -9.32 -4.89
CA VAL A 1214 -26.32 -8.34 -5.31
C VAL A 1214 -26.27 -8.23 -6.83
N LEU A 1215 -27.44 -8.32 -7.47
CA LEU A 1215 -27.64 -8.26 -8.91
C LEU A 1215 -28.75 -7.25 -9.25
N LYS A 1216 -28.65 -6.68 -10.45
CA LYS A 1216 -29.73 -5.91 -11.10
C LYS A 1216 -30.59 -6.85 -11.97
#